data_AF-A0A0W0YSR1-F1
#
_entry.id   AF-A0A0W0YSR1-F1
#
_cell.length_a   1.000
_cell.length_b   1.000
_cell.length_c   1.000
_cell.angle_alpha   90.00
_cell.angle_beta   90.00
_cell.angle_gamma   90.00
#
_symmetry.space_group_name_H-M   'P 1'
#
loop_
_entity.id
_entity.type
_entity.pdbx_description
1 polymer ?
#
loop_
_entity_poly.entity_id
_entity_poly.type
_entity_poly.pdbx_seq_one_letter_code
_entity_poly.pdbx_strand_id
1 'polypeptide(L)'
;MLVQSVLQFIKNLKEFADQIPVDKQLCLALENHFRHFSVGDELDLNDIQFILDCYKKRWPEIFNKPLDYTLNPLGINRVWIQFAKDLALCCDKKYYQILFPTVTNTVDFNNLSQLSETEGPDNFYLDQDGLTLYRKRGLCERLLNNQFSLSTCRDLSVKRVSSLSVDELAHLKVCQQAKGEFSIKEEKFINFWDFMQKKVFPNLQTKGSMPLNLLPQLLALIEEYYRLKSTGADFTLFKNTAKVFFGSLLHIETDDTNFFYGVRIPYYESEFYLLDFLITINQARSYEIDRELNVLALWLKQYNSALKSSRKELVALYDDQKQKSLIAKDANGVSEISSDPSLHRSCCTVVSLMTSSFDFLPFAGVCINLWDASNTVSSEAAGFYRLFEKALETESSSNLIPVYQSIIRNINNRNSNDSGFLSIFSQHNSLKQWLQLIDRGDFSSIDVYWFEPELIFDALFHFKSSDTALNEHINIFLDNIIQTYAQNMSDLFKAFRVNILFSGFMKKLSEHDKTNLYRLINLYNPGKCKDAFLSNCGAHIGNRLTQLSSIQANSPVHFFVSVRKLDSSKLPFLQGDLYQVRDIIEAYKQGLHAPELHLGSELIDKMFTYLRGLSRPILSVAETDVARNSAAHKDYLGAPT
;
A
#
# COMPACT_ATOMS: atom_id res chain seq x y z
N MET A 1 40.79 22.12 -24.57
CA MET A 1 39.83 22.41 -25.65
C MET A 1 39.95 23.88 -25.99
N LEU A 2 39.83 24.27 -27.26
CA LEU A 2 39.97 25.67 -27.68
C LEU A 2 38.64 26.42 -27.57
N VAL A 3 38.72 27.73 -27.28
CA VAL A 3 37.58 28.65 -27.32
C VAL A 3 36.88 28.61 -28.68
N GLN A 4 37.61 28.36 -29.78
CA GLN A 4 37.04 28.13 -31.10
C GLN A 4 35.86 27.15 -31.11
N SER A 5 35.99 26.03 -30.40
CA SER A 5 34.95 25.00 -30.35
C SER A 5 33.68 25.51 -29.67
N VAL A 6 33.83 26.36 -28.64
CA VAL A 6 32.72 27.01 -27.94
C VAL A 6 32.03 28.03 -28.84
N LEU A 7 32.81 28.87 -29.55
CA LEU A 7 32.26 29.85 -30.49
C LEU A 7 31.51 29.16 -31.64
N GLN A 8 32.00 28.03 -32.14
CA GLN A 8 31.30 27.23 -33.14
C GLN A 8 30.01 26.62 -32.58
N PHE A 9 30.02 26.14 -31.34
CA PHE A 9 28.82 25.66 -30.65
C PHE A 9 27.75 26.75 -30.52
N ILE A 10 28.14 27.95 -30.09
CA ILE A 10 27.27 29.13 -30.00
C ILE A 10 26.66 29.47 -31.36
N LYS A 11 27.49 29.50 -32.42
CA LYS A 11 27.03 29.74 -33.78
C LYS A 11 25.98 28.70 -34.20
N ASN A 12 26.26 27.42 -33.96
CA ASN A 12 25.34 26.33 -34.29
C ASN A 12 24.02 26.45 -33.53
N LEU A 13 24.03 26.87 -32.25
CA LEU A 13 22.78 27.10 -31.50
C LEU A 13 21.93 28.19 -32.16
N LYS A 14 22.54 29.32 -32.55
CA LYS A 14 21.86 30.45 -33.20
C LYS A 14 21.18 30.12 -34.53
N GLU A 15 21.65 29.10 -35.23
CA GLU A 15 21.08 28.66 -36.51
C GLU A 15 19.69 28.01 -36.36
N PHE A 16 19.29 27.61 -35.14
CA PHE A 16 17.95 27.06 -34.88
C PHE A 16 16.94 28.17 -34.61
N ALA A 17 15.88 28.25 -35.43
CA ALA A 17 14.80 29.22 -35.29
C ALA A 17 13.93 28.97 -34.04
N ASP A 18 13.66 27.70 -33.71
CA ASP A 18 12.72 27.30 -32.66
C ASP A 18 13.40 27.00 -31.33
N GLN A 19 14.27 27.90 -30.85
CA GLN A 19 14.89 27.76 -29.53
C GLN A 19 13.88 28.00 -28.40
N ILE A 20 13.84 27.10 -27.43
CA ILE A 20 13.12 27.30 -26.17
C ILE A 20 13.77 28.44 -25.34
N PRO A 21 13.04 29.07 -24.41
CA PRO A 21 13.54 30.23 -23.66
C PRO A 21 14.89 30.01 -22.96
N VAL A 22 15.09 28.82 -22.37
CA VAL A 22 16.35 28.47 -21.70
C VAL A 22 17.52 28.39 -22.69
N ASP A 23 17.32 27.86 -23.89
CA ASP A 23 18.39 27.75 -24.90
C ASP A 23 18.85 29.14 -25.35
N LYS A 24 17.90 30.08 -25.55
CA LYS A 24 18.21 31.50 -25.86
C LYS A 24 18.99 32.16 -24.73
N GLN A 25 18.55 31.97 -23.49
CA GLN A 25 19.22 32.53 -22.31
C GLN A 25 20.64 32.00 -22.15
N LEU A 26 20.83 30.69 -22.31
CA LEU A 26 22.15 30.05 -22.19
C LEU A 26 23.07 30.45 -23.34
N CYS A 27 22.55 30.57 -24.56
CA CYS A 27 23.30 31.06 -25.72
C CYS A 27 23.85 32.48 -25.47
N LEU A 28 23.01 33.40 -24.97
CA LEU A 28 23.43 34.75 -24.59
C LEU A 28 24.45 34.74 -23.43
N ALA A 29 24.27 33.87 -22.44
CA ALA A 29 25.22 33.76 -21.33
C ALA A 29 26.60 33.28 -21.79
N LEU A 30 26.65 32.28 -22.67
CA LEU A 30 27.88 31.78 -23.29
C LEU A 30 28.56 32.86 -24.14
N GLU A 31 27.78 33.61 -24.93
CA GLU A 31 28.32 34.72 -25.73
C GLU A 31 28.96 35.80 -24.89
N ASN A 32 28.29 36.21 -23.81
CA ASN A 32 28.82 37.24 -22.93
C ASN A 32 30.10 36.78 -22.22
N HIS A 33 30.14 35.50 -21.80
CA HIS A 33 31.32 34.93 -21.14
C HIS A 33 32.52 34.88 -22.10
N PHE A 34 32.33 34.37 -23.32
CA PHE A 34 33.43 34.17 -24.27
C PHE A 34 33.70 35.36 -25.22
N ARG A 35 33.03 36.51 -25.03
CA ARG A 35 33.09 37.67 -25.95
C ARG A 35 34.49 38.22 -26.19
N HIS A 36 35.33 38.20 -25.14
CA HIS A 36 36.65 38.80 -25.15
C HIS A 36 37.79 37.79 -25.35
N PHE A 37 37.45 36.51 -25.47
CA PHE A 37 38.42 35.44 -25.67
C PHE A 37 38.82 35.35 -27.15
N SER A 38 40.09 35.07 -27.39
CA SER A 38 40.60 34.79 -28.73
C SER A 38 40.30 33.35 -29.13
N VAL A 39 40.12 33.12 -30.43
CA VAL A 39 39.77 31.80 -30.98
C VAL A 39 40.80 30.72 -30.61
N GLY A 40 42.08 31.10 -30.47
CA GLY A 40 43.17 30.21 -30.12
C GLY A 40 43.41 30.01 -28.62
N ASP A 41 42.61 30.63 -27.75
CA ASP A 41 42.76 30.46 -26.30
C ASP A 41 42.30 29.05 -25.88
N GLU A 42 43.00 28.46 -24.90
CA GLU A 42 42.58 27.22 -24.25
C GLU A 42 41.59 27.51 -23.13
N LEU A 43 40.56 26.66 -23.00
CA LEU A 43 39.61 26.73 -21.88
C LEU A 43 40.31 26.36 -20.57
N ASP A 44 40.15 27.22 -19.56
CA ASP A 44 40.58 26.91 -18.20
C ASP A 44 39.50 26.13 -17.41
N LEU A 45 39.80 25.80 -16.15
CA LEU A 45 38.85 25.06 -15.30
C LEU A 45 37.58 25.85 -14.99
N ASN A 46 37.65 27.19 -14.89
CA ASN A 46 36.50 28.03 -14.63
C ASN A 46 35.58 28.09 -15.85
N ASP A 47 36.15 28.17 -17.05
CA ASP A 47 35.41 28.13 -18.31
C ASP A 47 34.68 26.80 -18.48
N ILE A 48 35.37 25.68 -18.21
CA ILE A 48 34.76 24.35 -18.23
C ILE A 48 33.62 24.28 -17.20
N GLN A 49 33.83 24.76 -15.98
CA GLN A 49 32.80 24.74 -14.94
C GLN A 49 31.58 25.61 -15.32
N PHE A 50 31.81 26.78 -15.93
CA PHE A 50 30.74 27.63 -16.44
C PHE A 50 29.88 26.93 -17.50
N ILE A 51 30.53 26.23 -18.44
CA ILE A 51 29.83 25.43 -19.47
C ILE A 51 29.04 24.29 -18.82
N LEU A 52 29.63 23.58 -17.85
CA LEU A 52 28.93 22.52 -17.10
C LEU A 52 27.69 23.07 -16.36
N ASP A 53 27.77 24.28 -15.82
CA ASP A 53 26.63 24.95 -15.19
C ASP A 53 25.52 25.30 -16.19
N CYS A 54 25.86 25.58 -17.45
CA CYS A 54 24.86 25.74 -18.51
C CYS A 54 24.07 24.43 -18.75
N TYR A 55 24.75 23.28 -18.84
CA TYR A 55 24.06 21.98 -18.94
C TYR A 55 23.18 21.72 -17.72
N LYS A 56 23.67 22.01 -16.51
CA LYS A 56 22.91 21.89 -15.26
C LYS A 56 21.66 22.76 -15.23
N LYS A 57 21.71 23.97 -15.80
CA LYS A 57 20.54 24.85 -15.94
C LYS A 57 19.56 24.38 -17.00
N ARG A 58 20.06 23.81 -18.10
CA ARG A 58 19.22 23.30 -19.19
C ARG A 58 18.41 22.07 -18.77
N TRP A 59 19.03 21.15 -18.04
CA TRP A 59 18.47 19.82 -17.78
C TRP A 59 17.05 19.83 -17.17
N PRO A 60 16.75 20.55 -16.07
CA PRO A 60 15.40 20.62 -15.51
C PRO A 60 14.35 21.19 -16.47
N GLU A 61 14.78 22.02 -17.42
CA GLU A 61 13.89 22.65 -18.40
C GLU A 61 13.49 21.72 -19.54
N ILE A 62 14.22 20.64 -19.76
CA ILE A 62 13.96 19.68 -20.84
C ILE A 62 13.60 18.27 -20.36
N PHE A 63 13.93 17.92 -19.12
CA PHE A 63 13.66 16.60 -18.55
C PHE A 63 12.17 16.25 -18.61
N ASN A 64 11.85 15.05 -19.12
CA ASN A 64 10.47 14.57 -19.37
C ASN A 64 9.61 15.51 -20.26
N LYS A 65 10.26 16.33 -21.10
CA LYS A 65 9.61 17.18 -22.12
C LYS A 65 10.08 16.77 -23.53
N PRO A 66 9.47 17.28 -24.61
CA PRO A 66 9.81 16.87 -25.99
C PRO A 66 11.29 17.05 -26.41
N LEU A 67 12.06 17.84 -25.64
CA LEU A 67 13.49 18.08 -25.85
C LEU A 67 14.37 17.34 -24.82
N ASP A 68 13.85 16.33 -24.11
CA ASP A 68 14.68 15.44 -23.31
C ASP A 68 15.66 14.67 -24.21
N TYR A 69 16.92 14.56 -23.79
CA TYR A 69 17.97 13.88 -24.55
C TYR A 69 17.70 12.39 -24.75
N THR A 70 17.01 11.72 -23.82
CA THR A 70 16.65 10.30 -23.92
C THR A 70 15.43 10.05 -24.83
N LEU A 71 14.64 11.10 -25.07
CA LEU A 71 13.45 11.03 -25.93
C LEU A 71 13.79 11.44 -27.37
N ASN A 72 14.52 12.53 -27.53
CA ASN A 72 14.79 13.15 -28.82
C ASN A 72 16.25 13.66 -28.94
N PRO A 73 17.16 12.90 -29.58
CA PRO A 73 18.55 13.30 -29.79
C PRO A 73 18.74 14.21 -31.01
N LEU A 74 17.67 14.57 -31.72
CA LEU A 74 17.72 15.32 -32.98
C LEU A 74 17.57 16.84 -32.77
N GLY A 75 17.66 17.60 -33.87
CA GLY A 75 17.50 19.05 -33.85
C GLY A 75 18.52 19.75 -32.96
N ILE A 76 18.07 20.69 -32.12
CA ILE A 76 18.93 21.44 -31.20
C ILE A 76 19.65 20.54 -30.19
N ASN A 77 19.04 19.41 -29.80
CA ASN A 77 19.69 18.46 -28.89
C ASN A 77 20.94 17.83 -29.52
N ARG A 78 20.98 17.63 -30.84
CA ARG A 78 22.16 17.12 -31.53
C ARG A 78 23.38 18.02 -31.30
N VAL A 79 23.18 19.34 -31.31
CA VAL A 79 24.24 20.33 -31.09
C VAL A 79 24.75 20.25 -29.65
N TRP A 80 23.85 20.21 -28.68
CA TRP A 80 24.20 20.01 -27.26
C TRP A 80 24.89 18.67 -27.00
N ILE A 81 24.45 17.59 -27.63
CA ILE A 81 25.02 16.24 -27.48
C ILE A 81 26.44 16.19 -28.08
N GLN A 82 26.64 16.74 -29.27
CA GLN A 82 27.96 16.75 -29.90
C GLN A 82 28.95 17.56 -29.07
N PHE A 83 28.54 18.74 -28.61
CA PHE A 83 29.39 19.57 -27.77
C PHE A 83 29.73 18.92 -26.42
N ALA A 84 28.79 18.16 -25.83
CA ALA A 84 29.07 17.39 -24.62
C ALA A 84 30.11 16.27 -24.86
N LYS A 85 30.08 15.63 -26.04
CA LYS A 85 31.09 14.62 -26.42
C LYS A 85 32.47 15.26 -26.55
N ASP A 86 32.55 16.44 -27.16
CA ASP A 86 33.82 17.17 -27.33
C ASP A 86 34.35 17.66 -25.96
N LEU A 87 33.47 18.18 -25.10
CA LEU A 87 33.81 18.65 -23.76
C LEU A 87 34.30 17.50 -22.86
N ALA A 88 33.69 16.32 -22.97
CA ALA A 88 34.09 15.13 -22.21
C ALA A 88 35.54 14.68 -22.46
N LEU A 89 36.16 15.06 -23.58
CA LEU A 89 37.57 14.76 -23.87
C LEU A 89 38.55 15.60 -23.03
N CYS A 90 38.08 16.72 -22.47
CA CYS A 90 38.93 17.67 -21.74
C CYS A 90 38.47 17.92 -20.30
N CYS A 91 37.48 17.18 -19.82
CA CYS A 91 37.06 17.19 -18.41
C CYS A 91 36.99 15.77 -17.85
N ASP A 92 37.11 15.62 -16.53
CA ASP A 92 36.99 14.32 -15.85
C ASP A 92 35.51 13.86 -15.69
N LYS A 93 34.73 13.98 -16.77
CA LYS A 93 33.33 13.56 -16.83
C LYS A 93 33.05 12.85 -18.14
N LYS A 94 32.22 11.82 -18.10
CA LYS A 94 31.70 11.19 -19.32
C LYS A 94 30.64 12.11 -19.96
N TYR A 95 30.48 12.04 -21.28
CA TYR A 95 29.55 12.91 -22.00
C TYR A 95 28.10 12.79 -21.46
N TYR A 96 27.67 11.59 -21.05
CA TYR A 96 26.34 11.40 -20.46
C TYR A 96 26.22 12.07 -19.08
N GLN A 97 27.30 12.17 -18.28
CA GLN A 97 27.29 12.90 -17.01
C GLN A 97 27.27 14.42 -17.22
N ILE A 98 27.66 14.89 -18.41
CA ILE A 98 27.50 16.28 -18.82
C ILE A 98 26.06 16.53 -19.25
N LEU A 99 25.47 15.62 -20.04
CA LEU A 99 24.07 15.72 -20.49
C LEU A 99 23.05 15.52 -19.36
N PHE A 100 23.37 14.67 -18.40
CA PHE A 100 22.55 14.31 -17.25
C PHE A 100 23.32 14.63 -15.96
N PRO A 101 23.36 15.89 -15.51
CA PRO A 101 24.20 16.32 -14.39
C PRO A 101 23.83 15.69 -13.05
N THR A 102 22.66 15.06 -12.94
CA THR A 102 22.17 14.34 -11.77
C THR A 102 22.64 12.88 -11.72
N VAL A 103 23.15 12.33 -12.83
CA VAL A 103 23.54 10.92 -12.94
C VAL A 103 24.85 10.66 -12.20
N THR A 104 24.83 9.63 -11.33
CA THR A 104 25.98 9.28 -10.48
C THR A 104 26.65 7.96 -10.86
N ASN A 105 25.93 7.05 -11.51
CA ASN A 105 26.47 5.74 -11.85
C ASN A 105 27.34 5.76 -13.13
N THR A 106 28.33 4.87 -13.18
CA THR A 106 29.21 4.67 -14.34
C THR A 106 28.96 3.35 -15.06
N VAL A 107 28.21 2.45 -14.42
CA VAL A 107 27.83 1.12 -14.92
C VAL A 107 26.31 0.97 -14.88
N ASP A 108 25.76 0.23 -15.84
CA ASP A 108 24.35 -0.16 -15.86
C ASP A 108 24.12 -1.28 -14.83
N PHE A 109 23.25 -1.07 -13.84
CA PHE A 109 23.01 -2.06 -12.80
C PHE A 109 22.27 -3.32 -13.29
N ASN A 110 21.59 -3.28 -14.44
CA ASN A 110 20.88 -4.44 -14.97
C ASN A 110 21.81 -5.53 -15.52
N ASN A 111 22.97 -5.15 -16.05
CA ASN A 111 23.92 -6.09 -16.67
C ASN A 111 25.40 -5.81 -16.34
N LEU A 112 25.68 -4.85 -15.46
CA LEU A 112 27.02 -4.42 -15.01
C LEU A 112 27.93 -3.89 -16.14
N SER A 113 27.39 -3.58 -17.31
CA SER A 113 28.15 -3.03 -18.42
C SER A 113 28.51 -1.56 -18.19
N GLN A 114 29.70 -1.13 -18.61
CA GLN A 114 30.14 0.26 -18.52
C GLN A 114 29.26 1.14 -19.40
N LEU A 115 28.78 2.28 -18.90
CA LEU A 115 27.92 3.24 -19.64
C LEU A 115 28.65 4.01 -20.77
N SER A 116 29.87 3.61 -21.13
CA SER A 116 30.73 4.23 -22.14
C SER A 116 30.39 3.90 -23.60
N GLU A 117 29.67 2.79 -23.84
CA GLU A 117 29.42 2.19 -25.17
C GLU A 117 27.96 2.37 -25.64
N THR A 118 27.57 3.56 -26.13
CA THR A 118 26.30 3.73 -26.87
C THR A 118 26.44 4.72 -28.03
N GLU A 119 25.66 4.50 -29.09
CA GLU A 119 25.62 5.38 -30.28
C GLU A 119 25.01 6.77 -29.96
N GLY A 120 24.03 6.80 -29.05
CA GLY A 120 23.30 8.00 -28.67
C GLY A 120 22.56 7.90 -27.31
N PRO A 121 22.15 9.05 -26.74
CA PRO A 121 21.49 9.12 -25.44
C PRO A 121 20.08 8.54 -25.41
N ASP A 122 19.45 8.40 -26.57
CA ASP A 122 18.16 7.74 -26.80
C ASP A 122 18.16 6.24 -26.47
N ASN A 123 19.34 5.62 -26.34
CA ASN A 123 19.46 4.24 -25.86
C ASN A 123 19.37 4.12 -24.33
N PHE A 124 19.32 5.25 -23.63
CA PHE A 124 19.19 5.28 -22.18
C PHE A 124 17.76 5.59 -21.73
N TYR A 125 17.51 5.29 -20.46
CA TYR A 125 16.42 5.82 -19.67
C TYR A 125 16.92 6.07 -18.24
N LEU A 126 16.22 6.91 -17.50
CA LEU A 126 16.54 7.25 -16.12
C LEU A 126 15.57 6.55 -15.17
N ASP A 127 16.00 6.29 -13.94
CA ASP A 127 15.09 5.93 -12.85
C ASP A 127 14.14 7.07 -12.48
N GLN A 128 13.19 6.77 -11.60
CA GLN A 128 12.24 7.71 -11.03
C GLN A 128 12.89 8.96 -10.40
N ASP A 129 14.09 8.81 -9.83
CA ASP A 129 14.79 9.87 -9.11
C ASP A 129 15.70 10.69 -10.04
N GLY A 130 15.89 10.24 -11.28
CA GLY A 130 16.78 10.86 -12.25
C GLY A 130 18.27 10.77 -11.88
N LEU A 131 18.63 9.84 -10.98
CA LEU A 131 19.98 9.68 -10.43
C LEU A 131 20.74 8.52 -11.07
N THR A 132 20.03 7.52 -11.57
CA THR A 132 20.61 6.32 -12.16
C THR A 132 20.24 6.23 -13.63
N LEU A 133 21.25 6.11 -14.49
CA LEU A 133 21.10 5.93 -15.92
C LEU A 133 21.20 4.45 -16.28
N TYR A 134 20.24 3.97 -17.06
CA TYR A 134 20.15 2.59 -17.51
C TYR A 134 20.13 2.50 -19.03
N ARG A 135 20.62 1.38 -19.58
CA ARG A 135 20.48 1.08 -21.00
C ARG A 135 19.22 0.29 -21.24
N LYS A 136 18.51 0.64 -22.32
CA LYS A 136 17.40 -0.18 -22.85
C LYS A 136 17.88 -1.59 -23.20
N ARG A 137 19.10 -1.73 -23.73
CA ARG A 137 19.75 -3.03 -23.97
C ARG A 137 19.97 -3.82 -22.67
N GLY A 138 20.50 -3.18 -21.62
CA GLY A 138 20.74 -3.83 -20.33
C GLY A 138 19.43 -4.32 -19.71
N LEU A 139 18.37 -3.51 -19.79
CA LEU A 139 17.02 -3.91 -19.40
C LEU A 139 16.51 -5.08 -20.26
N CYS A 140 16.68 -5.05 -21.59
CA CYS A 140 16.29 -6.14 -22.47
C CYS A 140 16.95 -7.48 -22.09
N GLU A 141 18.26 -7.48 -21.89
CA GLU A 141 19.03 -8.67 -21.47
C GLU A 141 18.54 -9.18 -20.12
N ARG A 142 18.26 -8.28 -19.17
CA ARG A 142 17.68 -8.62 -17.87
C ARG A 142 16.31 -9.29 -18.01
N LEU A 143 15.42 -8.73 -18.81
CA LEU A 143 14.08 -9.28 -19.04
C LEU A 143 14.17 -10.67 -19.69
N LEU A 144 15.04 -10.85 -20.69
CA LEU A 144 15.27 -12.16 -21.32
C LEU A 144 15.77 -13.21 -20.31
N ASN A 145 16.72 -12.83 -19.44
CA ASN A 145 17.30 -13.74 -18.45
C ASN A 145 16.34 -14.09 -17.30
N ASN A 146 15.31 -13.27 -17.06
CA ASN A 146 14.35 -13.47 -15.96
C ASN A 146 12.94 -13.82 -16.46
N GLN A 147 12.84 -14.56 -17.58
CA GLN A 147 11.56 -15.05 -18.11
C GLN A 147 10.55 -13.92 -18.36
N PHE A 148 11.04 -12.75 -18.79
CA PHE A 148 10.25 -11.55 -19.04
C PHE A 148 9.53 -10.97 -17.81
N SER A 149 9.96 -11.31 -16.57
CA SER A 149 9.48 -10.61 -15.37
C SER A 149 9.98 -9.16 -15.40
N LEU A 150 9.02 -8.22 -15.38
CA LEU A 150 9.27 -6.78 -15.48
C LEU A 150 9.99 -6.28 -14.23
N SER A 151 11.32 -6.24 -14.32
CA SER A 151 12.17 -6.02 -13.16
C SER A 151 13.49 -5.35 -13.51
N THR A 152 14.06 -4.62 -12.54
CA THR A 152 15.32 -3.90 -12.65
C THR A 152 16.16 -4.01 -11.37
N CYS A 153 17.45 -3.70 -11.48
CA CYS A 153 18.37 -3.61 -10.34
C CYS A 153 18.58 -2.13 -9.97
N ARG A 154 18.31 -1.79 -8.71
CA ARG A 154 18.48 -0.42 -8.19
C ARG A 154 19.86 -0.16 -7.61
N ASP A 155 20.59 -1.22 -7.27
CA ASP A 155 21.92 -1.12 -6.69
C ASP A 155 22.86 -2.22 -7.24
N LEU A 156 24.14 -2.08 -6.95
CA LEU A 156 25.18 -3.06 -7.29
C LEU A 156 25.07 -4.35 -6.46
N SER A 157 24.24 -4.37 -5.42
CA SER A 157 23.94 -5.58 -4.68
C SER A 157 22.91 -6.38 -5.50
N VAL A 158 23.41 -7.15 -6.47
CA VAL A 158 22.66 -7.98 -7.45
C VAL A 158 21.49 -8.81 -6.86
N LYS A 159 21.42 -8.95 -5.53
CA LYS A 159 20.36 -9.64 -4.79
C LYS A 159 19.03 -8.88 -4.70
N ARG A 160 18.98 -7.55 -4.82
CA ARG A 160 17.71 -6.79 -4.69
C ARG A 160 17.16 -6.39 -6.05
N VAL A 161 16.23 -7.21 -6.51
CA VAL A 161 15.40 -6.93 -7.69
C VAL A 161 14.23 -6.03 -7.26
N SER A 162 13.90 -5.06 -8.09
CA SER A 162 12.75 -4.17 -7.90
C SER A 162 11.90 -4.13 -9.16
N SER A 163 10.61 -3.84 -8.99
CA SER A 163 9.72 -3.53 -10.10
C SER A 163 10.13 -2.23 -10.80
N LEU A 164 9.79 -2.13 -12.09
CA LEU A 164 9.87 -0.84 -12.79
C LEU A 164 8.75 0.07 -12.28
N SER A 165 9.11 1.32 -12.02
CA SER A 165 8.17 2.37 -11.62
C SER A 165 7.28 2.79 -12.80
N VAL A 166 6.13 3.37 -12.49
CA VAL A 166 5.24 3.93 -13.51
C VAL A 166 5.92 5.09 -14.26
N ASP A 167 6.78 5.87 -13.60
CA ASP A 167 7.55 6.94 -14.23
C ASP A 167 8.51 6.41 -15.31
N GLU A 168 9.26 5.35 -15.01
CA GLU A 168 10.14 4.71 -15.99
C GLU A 168 9.36 4.12 -17.17
N LEU A 169 8.24 3.47 -16.89
CA LEU A 169 7.40 2.87 -17.93
C LEU A 169 6.75 3.95 -18.80
N ALA A 170 6.29 5.06 -18.22
CA ALA A 170 5.79 6.20 -18.94
C ALA A 170 6.89 6.82 -19.84
N HIS A 171 8.11 6.94 -19.33
CA HIS A 171 9.24 7.44 -20.10
C HIS A 171 9.58 6.52 -21.28
N LEU A 172 9.69 5.21 -21.03
CA LEU A 172 9.93 4.19 -22.06
C LEU A 172 8.83 4.16 -23.13
N LYS A 173 7.56 4.40 -22.74
CA LYS A 173 6.41 4.48 -23.68
C LYS A 173 6.52 5.68 -24.63
N VAL A 174 7.09 6.80 -24.18
CA VAL A 174 7.26 8.02 -24.99
C VAL A 174 8.46 7.92 -25.94
N CYS A 175 9.44 7.05 -25.64
CA CYS A 175 10.60 6.79 -26.50
C CYS A 175 10.27 6.02 -27.82
N GLN A 176 9.23 6.41 -28.56
CA GLN A 176 8.84 5.80 -29.84
C GLN A 176 9.60 6.45 -31.00
N GLN A 177 10.89 6.18 -31.14
CA GLN A 177 11.63 6.66 -32.30
C GLN A 177 11.35 5.80 -33.54
N ALA A 178 11.16 6.46 -34.68
CA ALA A 178 10.84 5.85 -35.96
C ALA A 178 11.99 5.06 -36.63
N LYS A 179 13.21 5.11 -36.08
CA LYS A 179 14.40 4.38 -36.58
C LYS A 179 15.00 3.42 -35.55
N GLY A 180 14.23 3.05 -34.52
CA GLY A 180 14.67 2.20 -33.42
C GLY A 180 14.42 0.71 -33.63
N GLU A 181 14.31 0.25 -34.88
CA GLU A 181 14.07 -1.17 -35.16
C GLU A 181 15.25 -2.02 -34.69
N PHE A 182 14.97 -3.07 -33.94
CA PHE A 182 15.98 -4.03 -33.52
C PHE A 182 15.42 -5.44 -33.52
N SER A 183 16.31 -6.42 -33.58
CA SER A 183 15.94 -7.83 -33.58
C SER A 183 16.48 -8.52 -32.34
N ILE A 184 15.66 -9.38 -31.73
CA ILE A 184 16.13 -10.34 -30.73
C ILE A 184 15.97 -11.72 -31.36
N LYS A 185 17.10 -12.41 -31.56
CA LYS A 185 17.17 -13.63 -32.39
C LYS A 185 16.70 -13.31 -33.81
N GLU A 186 15.49 -13.76 -34.19
CA GLU A 186 14.92 -13.61 -35.54
C GLU A 186 13.69 -12.69 -35.57
N GLU A 187 13.19 -12.26 -34.41
CA GLU A 187 11.98 -11.43 -34.32
C GLU A 187 12.36 -9.95 -34.32
N LYS A 188 11.68 -9.18 -35.18
CA LYS A 188 11.87 -7.74 -35.34
C LYS A 188 10.88 -6.95 -34.50
N PHE A 189 11.37 -5.93 -33.82
CA PHE A 189 10.58 -5.00 -33.02
C PHE A 189 10.73 -3.59 -33.57
N ILE A 190 9.62 -2.85 -33.65
CA ILE A 190 9.59 -1.48 -34.19
C ILE A 190 10.40 -0.53 -33.30
N ASN A 191 10.26 -0.71 -31.99
CA ASN A 191 10.97 0.03 -30.96
C ASN A 191 10.94 -0.77 -29.64
N PHE A 192 11.55 -0.24 -28.58
CA PHE A 192 11.61 -0.92 -27.29
C PHE A 192 10.23 -1.18 -26.68
N TRP A 193 9.26 -0.27 -26.86
CA TRP A 193 7.91 -0.45 -26.34
C TRP A 193 7.16 -1.58 -27.06
N ASP A 194 7.35 -1.74 -28.37
CA ASP A 194 6.82 -2.87 -29.14
C ASP A 194 7.36 -4.21 -28.63
N PHE A 195 8.65 -4.27 -28.25
CA PHE A 195 9.21 -5.42 -27.54
C PHE A 195 8.50 -5.69 -26.21
N MET A 196 8.27 -4.66 -25.39
CA MET A 196 7.55 -4.79 -24.14
C MET A 196 6.13 -5.35 -24.35
N GLN A 197 5.39 -4.82 -25.33
CA GLN A 197 4.03 -5.26 -25.65
C GLN A 197 3.96 -6.70 -26.16
N LYS A 198 4.90 -7.13 -27.01
CA LYS A 198 4.90 -8.47 -27.61
C LYS A 198 5.48 -9.56 -26.70
N LYS A 199 6.45 -9.23 -25.84
CA LYS A 199 7.19 -10.21 -25.05
C LYS A 199 7.00 -10.10 -23.55
N VAL A 200 6.90 -8.90 -23.01
CA VAL A 200 6.88 -8.68 -21.56
C VAL A 200 5.45 -8.69 -21.03
N PHE A 201 4.57 -7.87 -21.61
CA PHE A 201 3.20 -7.69 -21.12
C PHE A 201 2.37 -8.99 -21.08
N PRO A 202 2.50 -9.91 -22.07
CA PRO A 202 1.81 -11.20 -22.01
C PRO A 202 2.24 -12.08 -20.83
N ASN A 203 3.42 -11.84 -20.26
CA ASN A 203 3.97 -12.64 -19.16
C ASN A 203 3.79 -11.99 -17.78
N LEU A 204 3.18 -10.79 -17.69
CA LEU A 204 3.07 -10.04 -16.44
C LEU A 204 2.25 -10.75 -15.35
N GLN A 205 1.28 -11.59 -15.72
CA GLN A 205 0.45 -12.36 -14.78
C GLN A 205 0.90 -13.82 -14.61
N THR A 206 2.10 -14.19 -15.07
CA THR A 206 2.61 -15.57 -14.96
C THR A 206 3.03 -15.95 -13.54
N LYS A 207 3.40 -14.96 -12.72
CA LYS A 207 3.82 -15.09 -11.33
C LYS A 207 3.11 -14.03 -10.48
N GLY A 208 3.18 -14.21 -9.17
CA GLY A 208 2.57 -13.30 -8.21
C GLY A 208 1.06 -13.48 -8.09
N SER A 209 0.45 -12.58 -7.34
CA SER A 209 -0.96 -12.53 -7.03
C SER A 209 -1.47 -11.10 -7.05
N MET A 210 -2.80 -10.92 -7.08
CA MET A 210 -3.38 -9.58 -7.03
C MET A 210 -3.09 -8.92 -5.66
N PRO A 211 -2.37 -7.79 -5.62
CA PRO A 211 -2.17 -7.03 -4.38
C PRO A 211 -3.47 -6.31 -3.98
N LEU A 212 -4.32 -6.99 -3.21
CA LEU A 212 -5.65 -6.49 -2.83
C LEU A 212 -5.61 -5.14 -2.11
N ASN A 213 -4.54 -4.85 -1.37
CA ASN A 213 -4.33 -3.57 -0.68
C ASN A 213 -4.26 -2.37 -1.64
N LEU A 214 -3.90 -2.57 -2.92
CA LEU A 214 -3.85 -1.49 -3.91
C LEU A 214 -5.22 -1.10 -4.46
N LEU A 215 -6.21 -2.01 -4.45
CA LEU A 215 -7.50 -1.75 -5.10
C LEU A 215 -8.30 -0.63 -4.40
N PRO A 216 -8.40 -0.59 -3.06
CA PRO A 216 -9.01 0.55 -2.37
C PRO A 216 -8.22 1.85 -2.57
N GLN A 217 -6.89 1.79 -2.63
CA GLN A 217 -6.04 2.97 -2.87
C GLN A 217 -6.22 3.54 -4.28
N LEU A 218 -6.36 2.66 -5.29
CA LEU A 218 -6.67 3.07 -6.66
C LEU A 218 -8.06 3.73 -6.73
N LEU A 219 -9.05 3.17 -6.04
CA LEU A 219 -10.37 3.78 -5.93
C LEU A 219 -10.31 5.16 -5.26
N ALA A 220 -9.56 5.28 -4.17
CA ALA A 220 -9.35 6.55 -3.48
C ALA A 220 -8.68 7.61 -4.38
N LEU A 221 -7.72 7.20 -5.22
CA LEU A 221 -7.09 8.08 -6.20
C LEU A 221 -8.10 8.59 -7.24
N ILE A 222 -8.98 7.72 -7.75
CA ILE A 222 -10.06 8.11 -8.66
C ILE A 222 -11.04 9.06 -7.97
N GLU A 223 -11.44 8.74 -6.74
CA GLU A 223 -12.33 9.55 -5.91
C GLU A 223 -11.76 10.97 -5.69
N GLU A 224 -10.46 11.06 -5.43
CA GLU A 224 -9.74 12.31 -5.23
C GLU A 224 -9.62 13.15 -6.50
N TYR A 225 -9.40 12.53 -7.67
CA TYR A 225 -9.46 13.21 -8.97
C TYR A 225 -10.77 13.98 -9.14
N TYR A 226 -11.90 13.29 -8.95
CA TYR A 226 -13.22 13.92 -9.11
C TYR A 226 -13.48 15.00 -8.06
N ARG A 227 -12.95 14.84 -6.84
CA ARG A 227 -13.06 15.86 -5.78
C ARG A 227 -12.33 17.14 -6.16
N LEU A 228 -11.07 17.00 -6.55
CA LEU A 228 -10.24 18.14 -6.90
C LEU A 228 -10.76 18.82 -8.17
N LYS A 229 -11.23 18.04 -9.15
CA LYS A 229 -11.90 18.56 -10.34
C LYS A 229 -13.16 19.35 -10.01
N SER A 230 -14.07 18.80 -9.19
CA SER A 230 -15.35 19.47 -8.87
C SER A 230 -15.18 20.73 -8.02
N THR A 231 -14.10 20.80 -7.24
CA THR A 231 -13.74 21.99 -6.44
C THR A 231 -12.90 23.02 -7.22
N GLY A 232 -12.52 22.74 -8.47
CA GLY A 232 -11.67 23.62 -9.28
C GLY A 232 -10.24 23.76 -8.74
N ALA A 233 -9.76 22.77 -7.97
CA ALA A 233 -8.45 22.80 -7.35
C ALA A 233 -7.32 22.58 -8.38
N ASP A 234 -6.11 23.07 -8.08
CA ASP A 234 -4.94 22.92 -8.94
C ASP A 234 -4.63 21.43 -9.20
N PHE A 235 -4.44 21.07 -10.47
CA PHE A 235 -4.16 19.70 -10.91
C PHE A 235 -2.84 19.13 -10.33
N THR A 236 -1.89 19.98 -9.94
CA THR A 236 -0.66 19.58 -9.26
C THR A 236 -0.94 18.84 -7.95
N LEU A 237 -2.05 19.16 -7.25
CA LEU A 237 -2.47 18.44 -6.05
C LEU A 237 -2.78 16.98 -6.37
N PHE A 238 -3.55 16.73 -7.43
CA PHE A 238 -3.84 15.37 -7.90
C PHE A 238 -2.55 14.64 -8.33
N LYS A 239 -1.64 15.34 -9.01
CA LYS A 239 -0.34 14.74 -9.39
C LYS A 239 0.50 14.32 -8.21
N ASN A 240 0.48 15.08 -7.12
CA ASN A 240 1.17 14.70 -5.88
C ASN A 240 0.52 13.46 -5.26
N THR A 241 -0.80 13.39 -5.20
CA THR A 241 -1.52 12.19 -4.73
C THR A 241 -1.20 10.96 -5.59
N ALA A 242 -1.19 11.10 -6.91
CA ALA A 242 -0.84 10.04 -7.84
C ALA A 242 0.61 9.55 -7.65
N LYS A 243 1.55 10.46 -7.42
CA LYS A 243 2.96 10.10 -7.12
C LYS A 243 3.09 9.28 -5.83
N VAL A 244 2.34 9.65 -4.78
CA VAL A 244 2.33 8.87 -3.53
C VAL A 244 1.81 7.45 -3.78
N PHE A 245 0.73 7.32 -4.55
CA PHE A 245 0.22 6.00 -4.97
C PHE A 245 1.23 5.21 -5.80
N PHE A 246 1.91 5.83 -6.78
CA PHE A 246 2.94 5.13 -7.55
C PHE A 246 4.15 4.71 -6.71
N GLY A 247 4.53 5.52 -5.72
CA GLY A 247 5.57 5.16 -4.76
C GLY A 247 5.21 3.93 -3.93
N SER A 248 3.92 3.74 -3.58
CA SER A 248 3.49 2.56 -2.81
C SER A 248 3.66 1.25 -3.57
N LEU A 249 3.60 1.27 -4.91
CA LEU A 249 3.84 0.12 -5.79
C LEU A 249 5.26 -0.44 -5.65
N LEU A 250 6.25 0.42 -5.36
CA LEU A 250 7.66 0.00 -5.24
C LEU A 250 7.97 -0.75 -3.93
N HIS A 251 7.06 -0.68 -2.97
CA HIS A 251 7.15 -1.40 -1.70
C HIS A 251 6.44 -2.75 -1.73
N ILE A 252 5.86 -3.13 -2.87
CA ILE A 252 5.21 -4.43 -3.10
C ILE A 252 6.21 -5.37 -3.76
N GLU A 253 6.02 -6.68 -3.58
CA GLU A 253 6.85 -7.66 -4.26
C GLU A 253 6.80 -7.47 -5.78
N THR A 254 7.92 -7.76 -6.44
CA THR A 254 8.06 -7.48 -7.88
C THR A 254 7.03 -8.28 -8.69
N ASP A 255 6.81 -9.55 -8.33
CA ASP A 255 5.86 -10.41 -9.05
C ASP A 255 4.41 -9.97 -8.84
N ASP A 256 4.01 -9.54 -7.65
CA ASP A 256 2.66 -8.98 -7.39
C ASP A 256 2.44 -7.64 -8.10
N THR A 257 3.48 -6.79 -8.16
CA THR A 257 3.44 -5.54 -8.92
C THR A 257 3.27 -5.81 -10.42
N ASN A 258 3.97 -6.81 -10.93
CA ASN A 258 3.84 -7.24 -12.32
C ASN A 258 2.46 -7.82 -12.60
N PHE A 259 1.92 -8.64 -11.68
CA PHE A 259 0.56 -9.14 -11.78
C PHE A 259 -0.45 -8.00 -11.89
N PHE A 260 -0.31 -6.98 -11.03
CA PHE A 260 -1.15 -5.79 -11.03
C PHE A 260 -1.07 -5.02 -12.35
N TYR A 261 0.14 -4.75 -12.86
CA TYR A 261 0.33 -4.13 -14.16
C TYR A 261 -0.29 -4.93 -15.31
N GLY A 262 -0.22 -6.26 -15.22
CA GLY A 262 -0.68 -7.20 -16.25
C GLY A 262 -2.19 -7.42 -16.31
N VAL A 263 -2.97 -6.85 -15.39
CA VAL A 263 -4.43 -6.98 -15.41
C VAL A 263 -4.99 -6.41 -16.70
N ARG A 264 -5.75 -7.21 -17.45
CA ARG A 264 -6.42 -6.77 -18.67
C ARG A 264 -7.77 -6.15 -18.33
N ILE A 265 -8.01 -4.96 -18.88
CA ILE A 265 -9.23 -4.20 -18.69
C ILE A 265 -9.81 -3.91 -20.08
N PRO A 266 -11.04 -4.39 -20.37
CA PRO A 266 -11.71 -4.08 -21.62
C PRO A 266 -12.07 -2.58 -21.64
N TYR A 267 -11.67 -1.90 -22.70
CA TYR A 267 -12.00 -0.48 -22.94
C TYR A 267 -12.38 -0.30 -24.41
N TYR A 268 -13.65 0.00 -24.65
CA TYR A 268 -14.25 0.00 -25.99
C TYR A 268 -14.11 -1.37 -26.70
N GLU A 269 -13.47 -1.41 -27.87
CA GLU A 269 -13.26 -2.59 -28.72
C GLU A 269 -11.85 -3.21 -28.52
N SER A 270 -11.11 -2.78 -27.50
CA SER A 270 -9.74 -3.23 -27.27
C SER A 270 -9.50 -3.54 -25.79
N GLU A 271 -8.58 -4.48 -25.54
CA GLU A 271 -8.09 -4.77 -24.20
C GLU A 271 -6.83 -3.96 -23.93
N PHE A 272 -6.82 -3.26 -22.80
CA PHE A 272 -5.65 -2.53 -22.33
C PHE A 272 -5.15 -3.14 -21.03
N TYR A 273 -3.86 -3.03 -20.76
CA TYR A 273 -3.32 -3.42 -19.47
C TYR A 273 -3.61 -2.33 -18.44
N LEU A 274 -3.77 -2.68 -17.16
CA LEU A 274 -3.93 -1.70 -16.08
C LEU A 274 -2.76 -0.71 -16.07
N LEU A 275 -1.55 -1.18 -16.41
CA LEU A 275 -0.38 -0.34 -16.64
C LEU A 275 -0.63 0.82 -17.62
N ASP A 276 -1.40 0.61 -18.70
CA ASP A 276 -1.68 1.68 -19.66
C ASP A 276 -2.45 2.83 -19.01
N PHE A 277 -3.40 2.53 -18.13
CA PHE A 277 -4.15 3.54 -17.38
C PHE A 277 -3.26 4.25 -16.36
N LEU A 278 -2.38 3.52 -15.67
CA LEU A 278 -1.42 4.12 -14.72
C LEU A 278 -0.48 5.09 -15.44
N ILE A 279 0.00 4.73 -16.63
CA ILE A 279 0.82 5.61 -17.47
C ILE A 279 0.01 6.84 -17.92
N THR A 280 -1.26 6.68 -18.31
CA THR A 280 -2.11 7.82 -18.67
C THR A 280 -2.29 8.78 -17.49
N ILE A 281 -2.53 8.27 -16.28
CA ILE A 281 -2.58 9.09 -15.05
C ILE A 281 -1.23 9.79 -14.81
N ASN A 282 -0.13 9.08 -15.04
CA ASN A 282 1.22 9.61 -14.90
C ASN A 282 1.57 10.70 -15.94
N GLN A 283 1.01 10.65 -17.14
CA GLN A 283 1.30 11.61 -18.21
C GLN A 283 0.31 12.77 -18.27
N ALA A 284 -0.86 12.63 -17.63
CA ALA A 284 -1.87 13.69 -17.58
C ALA A 284 -1.30 14.99 -17.01
N ARG A 285 -1.73 16.12 -17.61
CA ARG A 285 -1.35 17.50 -17.26
C ARG A 285 -2.54 18.36 -16.83
N SER A 286 -3.77 17.85 -16.96
CA SER A 286 -5.03 18.52 -16.70
C SER A 286 -6.13 17.50 -16.40
N TYR A 287 -7.30 17.97 -15.98
CA TYR A 287 -8.48 17.15 -15.68
C TYR A 287 -9.24 16.68 -16.94
N GLU A 288 -8.55 15.97 -17.82
CA GLU A 288 -9.07 15.48 -19.12
C GLU A 288 -9.19 13.94 -19.21
N ILE A 289 -8.74 13.22 -18.19
CA ILE A 289 -8.66 11.74 -18.19
C ILE A 289 -9.90 11.05 -17.58
N ASP A 290 -11.06 11.71 -17.63
CA ASP A 290 -12.29 11.20 -17.02
C ASP A 290 -12.73 9.85 -17.59
N ARG A 291 -12.47 9.60 -18.88
CA ARG A 291 -12.88 8.35 -19.52
C ARG A 291 -12.10 7.17 -18.97
N GLU A 292 -10.79 7.32 -18.87
CA GLU A 292 -9.87 6.32 -18.34
C GLU A 292 -10.18 6.01 -16.88
N LEU A 293 -10.41 7.05 -16.07
CA LEU A 293 -10.75 6.87 -14.65
C LEU A 293 -12.13 6.25 -14.44
N ASN A 294 -13.12 6.58 -15.29
CA ASN A 294 -14.43 5.93 -15.27
C ASN A 294 -14.33 4.43 -15.58
N VAL A 295 -13.49 4.03 -16.53
CA VAL A 295 -13.27 2.63 -16.88
C VAL A 295 -12.65 1.87 -15.71
N LEU A 296 -11.64 2.46 -15.06
CA LEU A 296 -11.05 1.88 -13.86
C LEU A 296 -12.09 1.75 -12.73
N ALA A 297 -12.93 2.76 -12.50
CA ALA A 297 -13.96 2.71 -11.46
C ALA A 297 -15.01 1.62 -11.73
N LEU A 298 -15.39 1.41 -13.00
CA LEU A 298 -16.29 0.33 -13.40
C LEU A 298 -15.65 -1.04 -13.26
N TRP A 299 -14.39 -1.17 -13.68
CA TRP A 299 -13.62 -2.40 -13.52
C TRP A 299 -13.47 -2.78 -12.04
N LEU A 300 -13.15 -1.81 -11.16
CA LEU A 300 -13.08 -2.02 -9.71
C LEU A 300 -14.40 -2.56 -9.14
N LYS A 301 -15.55 -1.95 -9.50
CA LYS A 301 -16.89 -2.44 -9.12
C LYS A 301 -17.15 -3.87 -9.63
N GLN A 302 -16.74 -4.18 -10.86
CA GLN A 302 -16.91 -5.52 -11.43
C GLN A 302 -16.01 -6.56 -10.76
N TYR A 303 -14.80 -6.16 -10.37
CA TYR A 303 -13.86 -7.01 -9.62
C TYR A 303 -14.42 -7.37 -8.24
N ASN A 304 -14.93 -6.37 -7.50
CA ASN A 304 -15.63 -6.58 -6.24
C ASN A 304 -16.62 -5.42 -5.96
N SER A 305 -17.85 -5.76 -5.58
CA SER A 305 -18.91 -4.77 -5.33
C SER A 305 -18.61 -3.80 -4.19
N ALA A 306 -17.74 -4.18 -3.24
CA ALA A 306 -17.26 -3.30 -2.16
C ALA A 306 -16.41 -2.13 -2.69
N LEU A 307 -15.82 -2.25 -3.89
CA LEU A 307 -15.04 -1.20 -4.54
C LEU A 307 -15.92 -0.22 -5.35
N LYS A 308 -17.17 -0.02 -4.92
CA LYS A 308 -18.06 1.00 -5.47
C LYS A 308 -17.82 2.33 -4.77
N SER A 309 -17.65 3.41 -5.53
CA SER A 309 -17.58 4.75 -4.96
C SER A 309 -18.95 5.24 -4.49
N SER A 310 -18.96 5.92 -3.35
CA SER A 310 -20.16 6.60 -2.82
C SER A 310 -20.23 8.07 -3.25
N ARG A 311 -19.26 8.57 -4.04
CA ARG A 311 -19.19 9.99 -4.43
C ARG A 311 -20.22 10.31 -5.51
N LYS A 312 -20.91 11.43 -5.36
CA LYS A 312 -22.05 11.84 -6.22
C LYS A 312 -21.66 11.88 -7.70
N GLU A 313 -20.43 12.31 -7.99
CA GLU A 313 -19.87 12.41 -9.33
C GLU A 313 -19.75 11.05 -10.03
N LEU A 314 -19.50 9.98 -9.27
CA LEU A 314 -19.32 8.61 -9.76
C LEU A 314 -20.60 7.77 -9.65
N VAL A 315 -21.57 8.14 -8.82
CA VAL A 315 -22.82 7.37 -8.66
C VAL A 315 -23.53 7.15 -10.00
N ALA A 316 -23.63 8.20 -10.82
CA ALA A 316 -24.28 8.14 -12.14
C ALA A 316 -23.51 7.31 -13.18
N LEU A 317 -22.29 6.87 -12.88
CA LEU A 317 -21.52 5.94 -13.73
C LEU A 317 -22.01 4.50 -13.56
N TYR A 318 -22.54 4.17 -12.38
CA TYR A 318 -22.88 2.80 -12.01
C TYR A 318 -24.26 2.34 -12.46
N ASP A 319 -25.01 3.19 -13.16
CA ASP A 319 -26.30 2.86 -13.76
C ASP A 319 -26.11 2.00 -15.03
N ASP A 320 -26.88 0.91 -15.14
CA ASP A 320 -26.74 -0.18 -16.13
C ASP A 320 -26.66 0.27 -17.60
N GLN A 321 -27.24 1.42 -17.96
CA GLN A 321 -27.24 1.93 -19.33
C GLN A 321 -25.87 2.48 -19.78
N LYS A 322 -25.11 3.11 -18.88
CA LYS A 322 -23.75 3.61 -19.20
C LYS A 322 -22.70 2.52 -19.17
N GLN A 323 -22.90 1.51 -18.31
CA GLN A 323 -21.99 0.37 -18.19
C GLN A 323 -21.86 -0.42 -19.51
N LYS A 324 -22.96 -0.56 -20.26
CA LYS A 324 -22.97 -1.21 -21.59
C LYS A 324 -22.27 -0.43 -22.70
N SER A 325 -22.00 0.86 -22.50
CA SER A 325 -21.38 1.73 -23.53
C SER A 325 -19.85 1.81 -23.43
N LEU A 326 -19.27 1.43 -22.29
CA LEU A 326 -17.83 1.60 -22.00
C LEU A 326 -17.08 0.27 -21.86
N ILE A 327 -17.77 -0.83 -21.55
CA ILE A 327 -17.17 -2.15 -21.30
C ILE A 327 -17.89 -3.22 -22.13
N ALA A 328 -17.15 -3.92 -23.00
CA ALA A 328 -17.64 -5.14 -23.65
C ALA A 328 -17.84 -6.23 -22.59
N LYS A 329 -18.97 -6.93 -22.64
CA LYS A 329 -19.29 -8.00 -21.69
C LYS A 329 -18.32 -9.17 -21.91
N ASP A 330 -17.48 -9.44 -20.91
CA ASP A 330 -17.13 -10.78 -20.45
C ASP A 330 -16.37 -10.68 -19.12
N ALA A 331 -16.98 -11.15 -18.03
CA ALA A 331 -16.28 -11.61 -16.81
C ALA A 331 -17.27 -12.28 -15.86
N ASN A 332 -16.92 -13.51 -15.46
CA ASN A 332 -17.60 -14.32 -14.45
C ASN A 332 -17.70 -13.57 -13.12
N GLY A 333 -18.93 -13.39 -12.64
CA GLY A 333 -19.22 -12.89 -11.31
C GLY A 333 -18.79 -13.90 -10.25
N VAL A 334 -17.93 -13.45 -9.34
CA VAL A 334 -17.69 -14.15 -8.08
C VAL A 334 -18.94 -13.95 -7.22
N SER A 335 -19.49 -15.08 -6.79
CA SER A 335 -20.65 -15.22 -5.89
C SER A 335 -20.54 -14.31 -4.67
N GLU A 336 -21.62 -13.57 -4.39
CA GLU A 336 -21.85 -12.97 -3.08
C GLU A 336 -21.68 -14.04 -2.00
N ILE A 337 -20.89 -13.72 -0.98
CA ILE A 337 -20.69 -14.58 0.19
C ILE A 337 -22.00 -14.52 0.99
N SER A 338 -22.77 -15.60 0.89
CA SER A 338 -24.01 -15.80 1.62
C SER A 338 -23.73 -16.13 3.09
N SER A 339 -23.44 -15.12 3.92
CA SER A 339 -23.66 -15.24 5.36
C SER A 339 -25.16 -15.16 5.64
N ASP A 340 -25.73 -16.01 6.50
CA ASP A 340 -27.11 -15.85 6.95
C ASP A 340 -27.29 -14.44 7.54
N PRO A 341 -28.08 -13.56 6.89
CA PRO A 341 -28.22 -12.18 7.32
C PRO A 341 -28.77 -12.07 8.75
N SER A 342 -29.47 -13.10 9.25
CA SER A 342 -30.02 -13.13 10.61
C SER A 342 -28.94 -13.39 11.65
N LEU A 343 -27.97 -14.26 11.35
CA LEU A 343 -26.84 -14.55 12.23
C LEU A 343 -25.87 -13.37 12.28
N HIS A 344 -25.55 -12.77 11.13
CA HIS A 344 -24.73 -11.56 11.10
C HIS A 344 -25.34 -10.44 11.96
N ARG A 345 -26.65 -10.19 11.82
CA ARG A 345 -27.35 -9.17 12.62
C ARG A 345 -27.42 -9.50 14.11
N SER A 346 -27.55 -10.77 14.49
CA SER A 346 -27.55 -11.16 15.90
C SER A 346 -26.18 -10.93 16.54
N CYS A 347 -25.09 -11.29 15.86
CA CYS A 347 -23.73 -11.01 16.33
C CYS A 347 -23.43 -9.50 16.41
N CYS A 348 -23.78 -8.72 15.38
CA CYS A 348 -23.67 -7.26 15.41
C CYS A 348 -24.46 -6.65 16.58
N THR A 349 -25.63 -7.20 16.90
CA THR A 349 -26.43 -6.72 18.05
C THR A 349 -25.66 -6.89 19.36
N VAL A 350 -25.07 -8.06 19.61
CA VAL A 350 -24.25 -8.30 20.82
C VAL A 350 -23.02 -7.40 20.86
N VAL A 351 -22.29 -7.26 19.75
CA VAL A 351 -21.13 -6.34 19.68
C VAL A 351 -21.56 -4.89 19.92
N SER A 352 -22.71 -4.47 19.38
CA SER A 352 -23.22 -3.12 19.59
C SER A 352 -23.58 -2.84 21.05
N LEU A 353 -24.11 -3.83 21.79
CA LEU A 353 -24.35 -3.71 23.23
C LEU A 353 -23.05 -3.50 24.01
N MET A 354 -21.96 -4.15 23.59
CA MET A 354 -20.66 -4.06 24.25
C MET A 354 -19.86 -2.80 23.89
N THR A 355 -20.24 -2.08 22.83
CA THR A 355 -19.40 -1.00 22.27
C THR A 355 -20.10 0.35 22.16
N SER A 356 -21.44 0.39 22.22
CA SER A 356 -22.22 1.64 22.14
C SER A 356 -22.31 2.32 23.51
N SER A 357 -22.28 3.66 23.50
CA SER A 357 -22.59 4.47 24.68
C SER A 357 -24.10 4.69 24.79
N PHE A 358 -24.65 4.47 25.97
CA PHE A 358 -26.07 4.72 26.26
C PHE A 358 -26.21 5.85 27.28
N ASP A 359 -27.18 6.74 27.07
CA ASP A 359 -27.56 7.74 28.05
C ASP A 359 -28.46 7.10 29.11
N PHE A 360 -28.11 7.28 30.38
CA PHE A 360 -28.92 6.88 31.53
C PHE A 360 -28.69 7.85 32.70
N LEU A 361 -29.60 7.85 33.67
CA LEU A 361 -29.47 8.69 34.85
C LEU A 361 -28.19 8.35 35.64
N PRO A 362 -27.54 9.33 36.31
CA PRO A 362 -26.40 9.07 37.18
C PRO A 362 -26.74 7.95 38.19
N PHE A 363 -25.84 6.99 38.35
CA PHE A 363 -26.01 5.80 39.22
C PHE A 363 -27.05 4.76 38.77
N ALA A 364 -27.71 4.93 37.61
CA ALA A 364 -28.64 3.94 37.05
C ALA A 364 -27.98 2.98 36.03
N GLY A 365 -26.67 3.11 35.81
CA GLY A 365 -25.92 2.27 34.89
C GLY A 365 -25.76 0.85 35.41
N VAL A 366 -26.00 -0.13 34.53
CA VAL A 366 -25.78 -1.55 34.80
C VAL A 366 -24.58 -2.02 33.98
N CYS A 367 -23.60 -2.61 34.65
CA CYS A 367 -22.44 -3.18 33.98
C CYS A 367 -22.81 -4.54 33.36
N ILE A 368 -22.55 -4.69 32.06
CA ILE A 368 -22.60 -5.97 31.34
C ILE A 368 -21.18 -6.40 30.98
N ASN A 369 -20.92 -7.71 31.04
CA ASN A 369 -19.59 -8.27 30.86
C ASN A 369 -19.61 -9.39 29.82
N LEU A 370 -18.63 -9.38 28.93
CA LEU A 370 -18.35 -10.48 28.00
C LEU A 370 -16.85 -10.78 28.04
N TRP A 371 -16.49 -11.90 28.65
CA TRP A 371 -15.10 -12.28 28.91
C TRP A 371 -14.32 -11.17 29.64
N ASP A 372 -13.35 -10.50 29.00
CA ASP A 372 -12.57 -9.38 29.57
C ASP A 372 -13.14 -8.00 29.22
N ALA A 373 -14.15 -7.92 28.36
CA ALA A 373 -14.82 -6.68 28.00
C ALA A 373 -15.98 -6.37 28.96
N SER A 374 -16.13 -5.10 29.31
CA SER A 374 -17.28 -4.59 30.07
C SER A 374 -17.84 -3.33 29.41
N ASN A 375 -19.14 -3.14 29.51
CA ASN A 375 -19.80 -1.89 29.13
C ASN A 375 -20.86 -1.51 30.17
N THR A 376 -21.00 -0.22 30.45
CA THR A 376 -22.06 0.28 31.32
C THR A 376 -23.23 0.75 30.46
N VAL A 377 -24.38 0.10 30.62
CA VAL A 377 -25.57 0.31 29.81
C VAL A 377 -26.79 0.61 30.68
N SER A 378 -27.90 1.04 30.08
CA SER A 378 -29.15 1.20 30.83
C SER A 378 -29.69 -0.15 31.32
N SER A 379 -30.53 -0.16 32.36
CA SER A 379 -31.16 -1.37 32.87
C SER A 379 -31.88 -2.20 31.80
N GLU A 380 -32.43 -1.53 30.79
CA GLU A 380 -33.15 -2.18 29.72
C GLU A 380 -32.23 -2.76 28.65
N ALA A 381 -31.15 -2.06 28.30
CA ALA A 381 -30.11 -2.60 27.42
C ALA A 381 -29.45 -3.84 28.06
N ALA A 382 -29.22 -3.81 29.38
CA ALA A 382 -28.77 -4.98 30.13
C ALA A 382 -29.80 -6.13 30.10
N GLY A 383 -31.10 -5.81 30.09
CA GLY A 383 -32.19 -6.78 29.89
C GLY A 383 -32.08 -7.53 28.56
N PHE A 384 -31.76 -6.83 27.46
CA PHE A 384 -31.50 -7.47 26.17
C PHE A 384 -30.23 -8.34 26.20
N TYR A 385 -29.16 -7.85 26.83
CA TYR A 385 -27.91 -8.62 26.95
C TYR A 385 -28.10 -9.94 27.69
N ARG A 386 -28.84 -9.96 28.81
CA ARG A 386 -29.13 -11.18 29.58
C ARG A 386 -29.85 -12.27 28.78
N LEU A 387 -30.60 -11.90 27.74
CA LEU A 387 -31.22 -12.88 26.84
C LEU A 387 -30.17 -13.55 25.95
N PHE A 388 -29.18 -12.79 25.48
CA PHE A 388 -28.05 -13.31 24.70
C PHE A 388 -27.06 -14.08 25.56
N GLU A 389 -26.80 -13.66 26.80
CA GLU A 389 -25.91 -14.32 27.74
C GLU A 389 -26.23 -15.82 27.89
N LYS A 390 -27.51 -16.15 28.10
CA LYS A 390 -27.99 -17.54 28.17
C LYS A 390 -27.77 -18.34 26.88
N ALA A 391 -27.85 -17.68 25.72
CA ALA A 391 -27.60 -18.32 24.44
C ALA A 391 -26.10 -18.51 24.18
N LEU A 392 -25.25 -17.59 24.66
CA LEU A 392 -23.80 -17.68 24.56
C LEU A 392 -23.22 -18.83 25.40
N GLU A 393 -23.84 -19.19 26.52
CA GLU A 393 -23.47 -20.36 27.35
C GLU A 393 -23.58 -21.70 26.60
N THR A 394 -24.40 -21.77 25.55
CA THR A 394 -24.61 -23.02 24.78
C THR A 394 -23.60 -23.23 23.64
N GLU A 395 -22.60 -22.34 23.51
CA GLU A 395 -21.49 -22.35 22.53
C GLU A 395 -21.86 -22.47 21.03
N SER A 396 -23.15 -22.47 20.69
CA SER A 396 -23.64 -22.53 19.31
C SER A 396 -24.14 -21.17 18.84
N SER A 397 -23.53 -20.65 17.77
CA SER A 397 -23.88 -19.36 17.15
C SER A 397 -25.33 -19.33 16.63
N SER A 398 -25.88 -20.49 16.25
CA SER A 398 -27.28 -20.62 15.78
C SER A 398 -28.32 -20.28 16.86
N ASN A 399 -27.97 -20.40 18.15
CA ASN A 399 -28.87 -20.09 19.26
C ASN A 399 -29.05 -18.58 19.48
N LEU A 400 -28.22 -17.74 18.86
CA LEU A 400 -28.36 -16.27 18.92
C LEU A 400 -29.48 -15.75 18.00
N ILE A 401 -29.77 -16.48 16.91
CA ILE A 401 -30.80 -16.11 15.93
C ILE A 401 -32.20 -16.02 16.57
N PRO A 402 -32.71 -17.03 17.30
CA PRO A 402 -34.04 -16.96 17.91
C PRO A 402 -34.14 -15.85 18.97
N VAL A 403 -33.04 -15.54 19.68
CA VAL A 403 -32.99 -14.42 20.64
C VAL A 403 -33.14 -13.09 19.92
N TYR A 404 -32.35 -12.86 18.86
CA TYR A 404 -32.44 -11.67 18.03
C TYR A 404 -33.84 -11.50 17.41
N GLN A 405 -34.40 -12.57 16.84
CA GLN A 405 -35.76 -12.54 16.27
C GLN A 405 -36.83 -12.23 17.32
N SER A 406 -36.67 -12.71 18.55
CA SER A 406 -37.56 -12.35 19.67
C SER A 406 -37.48 -10.86 19.99
N ILE A 407 -36.27 -10.29 20.03
CA ILE A 407 -36.05 -8.86 20.26
C ILE A 407 -36.69 -8.02 19.15
N ILE A 408 -36.44 -8.33 17.87
CA ILE A 408 -37.04 -7.62 16.72
C ILE A 408 -38.56 -7.75 16.70
N ARG A 409 -39.11 -8.94 16.95
CA ARG A 409 -40.56 -9.17 17.00
C ARG A 409 -41.19 -8.33 18.12
N ASN A 410 -40.54 -8.26 19.27
CA ASN A 410 -40.99 -7.43 20.39
C ASN A 410 -40.82 -5.93 20.13
N ILE A 411 -39.90 -5.50 19.27
CA ILE A 411 -39.79 -4.11 18.80
C ILE A 411 -40.95 -3.79 17.84
N ASN A 412 -41.21 -4.66 16.87
CA ASN A 412 -42.23 -4.45 15.84
C ASN A 412 -43.67 -4.55 16.36
N ASN A 413 -43.93 -5.45 17.32
CA ASN A 413 -45.24 -5.57 17.97
C ASN A 413 -45.61 -4.34 18.83
N ARG A 414 -44.66 -3.45 19.19
CA ARG A 414 -44.92 -2.19 19.92
C ARG A 414 -45.65 -1.14 19.07
N ASN A 415 -45.60 -1.23 17.74
CA ASN A 415 -46.28 -0.27 16.87
C ASN A 415 -47.80 -0.52 16.77
N SER A 416 -48.33 -1.60 17.36
CA SER A 416 -49.72 -2.02 17.15
C SER A 416 -50.59 -2.24 18.39
N ASN A 417 -50.08 -2.38 19.62
CA ASN A 417 -50.93 -2.34 20.84
C ASN A 417 -50.13 -2.23 22.15
N ASP A 418 -50.74 -1.57 23.12
CA ASP A 418 -50.15 -1.10 24.37
C ASP A 418 -50.26 -2.11 25.54
N SER A 419 -49.39 -1.90 26.55
CA SER A 419 -49.38 -2.47 27.92
C SER A 419 -48.80 -3.89 28.18
N GLY A 420 -47.52 -3.93 28.60
CA GLY A 420 -46.92 -5.09 29.29
C GLY A 420 -45.40 -4.94 29.52
N PHE A 421 -44.95 -5.01 30.79
CA PHE A 421 -43.56 -4.96 31.35
C PHE A 421 -42.59 -3.85 30.88
N LEU A 422 -42.91 -3.14 29.79
CA LEU A 422 -41.98 -2.32 29.01
C LEU A 422 -42.56 -0.93 28.65
N SER A 423 -43.57 -0.43 29.35
CA SER A 423 -44.05 0.97 29.21
C SER A 423 -43.05 2.03 29.69
N ILE A 424 -41.87 1.61 30.17
CA ILE A 424 -40.82 2.45 30.77
C ILE A 424 -39.78 2.95 29.75
N PHE A 425 -39.76 2.44 28.50
CA PHE A 425 -38.78 2.83 27.46
C PHE A 425 -38.90 4.28 26.92
N SER A 426 -39.65 5.15 27.59
CA SER A 426 -40.05 6.43 27.04
C SER A 426 -39.03 7.56 27.21
N GLN A 427 -37.97 7.42 28.02
CA GLN A 427 -37.16 8.59 28.44
C GLN A 427 -35.76 8.75 27.82
N HIS A 428 -35.12 7.71 27.28
CA HIS A 428 -33.73 7.80 26.79
C HIS A 428 -33.65 7.80 25.25
N ASN A 429 -33.19 8.92 24.67
CA ASN A 429 -33.08 9.10 23.22
C ASN A 429 -32.06 8.16 22.56
N SER A 430 -30.92 7.89 23.21
CA SER A 430 -29.88 7.00 22.69
C SER A 430 -30.38 5.55 22.48
N LEU A 431 -31.17 5.02 23.42
CA LEU A 431 -31.71 3.67 23.34
C LEU A 431 -32.76 3.55 22.23
N LYS A 432 -33.60 4.57 22.03
CA LYS A 432 -34.56 4.61 20.91
C LYS A 432 -33.86 4.64 19.56
N GLN A 433 -32.82 5.47 19.42
CA GLN A 433 -32.00 5.52 18.21
C GLN A 433 -31.31 4.18 17.95
N TRP A 434 -30.71 3.58 18.98
CA TRP A 434 -30.08 2.26 18.87
C TRP A 434 -31.05 1.16 18.42
N LEU A 435 -32.27 1.10 18.99
CA LEU A 435 -33.30 0.14 18.58
C LEU A 435 -33.75 0.35 17.11
N GLN A 436 -33.86 1.61 16.66
CA GLN A 436 -34.19 1.91 15.26
C GLN A 436 -33.09 1.46 14.29
N LEU A 437 -31.82 1.61 14.68
CA LEU A 437 -30.69 1.17 13.88
C LEU A 437 -30.62 -0.35 13.77
N ILE A 438 -30.91 -1.06 14.87
CA ILE A 438 -30.97 -2.53 14.87
C ILE A 438 -32.11 -3.06 14.01
N ASP A 439 -33.31 -2.48 14.12
CA ASP A 439 -34.45 -2.87 13.31
C ASP A 439 -34.18 -2.68 11.81
N ARG A 440 -33.53 -1.58 11.44
CA ARG A 440 -33.07 -1.30 10.07
C ARG A 440 -31.85 -2.11 9.63
N GLY A 441 -31.12 -2.71 10.57
CA GLY A 441 -29.85 -3.40 10.32
C GLY A 441 -28.69 -2.46 9.96
N ASP A 442 -28.77 -1.18 10.30
CA ASP A 442 -27.75 -0.16 9.99
C ASP A 442 -26.71 -0.04 11.12
N PHE A 443 -25.88 -1.07 11.26
CA PHE A 443 -24.83 -1.16 12.29
C PHE A 443 -23.60 -0.31 11.98
N SER A 444 -23.35 -0.02 10.70
CA SER A 444 -22.23 0.83 10.26
C SER A 444 -22.34 2.26 10.78
N SER A 445 -23.56 2.76 10.97
CA SER A 445 -23.80 4.11 11.50
C SER A 445 -23.32 4.31 12.96
N ILE A 446 -23.10 3.22 13.69
CA ILE A 446 -22.59 3.20 15.07
C ILE A 446 -21.19 2.58 15.18
N ASP A 447 -20.46 2.49 14.06
CA ASP A 447 -19.13 1.86 13.96
C ASP A 447 -19.09 0.42 14.48
N VAL A 448 -20.19 -0.34 14.28
CA VAL A 448 -20.28 -1.75 14.68
C VAL A 448 -20.17 -2.63 13.45
N TYR A 449 -19.22 -3.57 13.50
CA TYR A 449 -18.93 -4.51 12.43
C TYR A 449 -18.83 -5.93 12.96
N TRP A 450 -19.15 -6.90 12.10
CA TRP A 450 -18.91 -8.31 12.36
C TRP A 450 -18.19 -8.94 11.18
N PHE A 451 -16.96 -9.38 11.42
CA PHE A 451 -16.17 -10.15 10.46
C PHE A 451 -15.58 -11.38 11.14
N GLU A 452 -15.24 -12.39 10.33
CA GLU A 452 -14.41 -13.50 10.79
C GLU A 452 -13.03 -12.93 11.22
N PRO A 453 -12.53 -13.27 12.42
CA PRO A 453 -11.26 -12.73 12.90
C PRO A 453 -10.07 -12.98 11.98
N GLU A 454 -10.09 -14.10 11.25
CA GLU A 454 -9.07 -14.48 10.28
C GLU A 454 -9.03 -13.49 9.10
N LEU A 455 -10.20 -13.00 8.64
CA LEU A 455 -10.30 -11.95 7.63
C LEU A 455 -9.72 -10.62 8.13
N ILE A 456 -10.07 -10.25 9.38
CA ILE A 456 -9.55 -9.02 10.00
C ILE A 456 -8.03 -9.10 10.09
N PHE A 457 -7.50 -10.25 10.55
CA PHE A 457 -6.07 -10.49 10.69
C PHE A 457 -5.37 -10.36 9.34
N ASP A 458 -5.84 -11.06 8.32
CA ASP A 458 -5.21 -11.03 6.99
C ASP A 458 -5.25 -9.64 6.36
N ALA A 459 -6.39 -8.95 6.44
CA ALA A 459 -6.51 -7.60 5.89
C ALA A 459 -5.53 -6.62 6.57
N LEU A 460 -5.43 -6.68 7.90
CA LEU A 460 -4.55 -5.80 8.67
C LEU A 460 -3.06 -6.17 8.56
N PHE A 461 -2.75 -7.46 8.48
CA PHE A 461 -1.39 -7.95 8.29
C PHE A 461 -0.79 -7.45 6.96
N HIS A 462 -1.62 -7.35 5.91
CA HIS A 462 -1.22 -6.81 4.61
C HIS A 462 -1.52 -5.31 4.44
N PHE A 463 -2.11 -4.66 5.45
CA PHE A 463 -2.40 -3.23 5.41
C PHE A 463 -1.12 -2.42 5.62
N LYS A 464 -0.68 -1.73 4.58
CA LYS A 464 0.49 -0.84 4.65
C LYS A 464 0.02 0.61 4.74
N SER A 465 0.23 1.24 5.89
CA SER A 465 0.08 2.69 6.04
C SER A 465 1.44 3.39 6.02
N SER A 466 1.47 4.61 5.46
CA SER A 466 2.61 5.52 5.61
C SER A 466 2.68 6.13 7.02
N ASP A 467 1.60 6.05 7.80
CA ASP A 467 1.56 6.52 9.19
C ASP A 467 2.13 5.46 10.13
N THR A 468 3.30 5.77 10.69
CA THR A 468 3.99 4.93 11.68
C THR A 468 3.16 4.69 12.96
N ALA A 469 2.35 5.66 13.39
CA ALA A 469 1.52 5.50 14.59
C ALA A 469 0.37 4.53 14.33
N LEU A 470 -0.25 4.61 13.15
CA LEU A 470 -1.27 3.65 12.73
C LEU A 470 -0.70 2.23 12.61
N ASN A 471 0.50 2.07 12.04
CA ASN A 471 1.14 0.75 11.94
C ASN A 471 1.40 0.13 13.32
N GLU A 472 1.80 0.91 14.33
CA GLU A 472 1.99 0.37 15.68
C GLU A 472 0.66 -0.02 16.33
N HIS A 473 -0.41 0.76 16.14
CA HIS A 473 -1.74 0.37 16.58
C HIS A 473 -2.24 -0.92 15.92
N ILE A 474 -1.94 -1.10 14.63
CA ILE A 474 -2.24 -2.34 13.90
C ILE A 474 -1.46 -3.51 14.50
N ASN A 475 -0.15 -3.35 14.73
CA ASN A 475 0.68 -4.40 15.35
C ASN A 475 0.13 -4.82 16.72
N ILE A 476 -0.20 -3.86 17.59
CA ILE A 476 -0.81 -4.13 18.90
C ILE A 476 -2.14 -4.87 18.75
N PHE A 477 -2.94 -4.50 17.75
CA PHE A 477 -4.21 -5.17 17.49
C PHE A 477 -4.03 -6.61 16.98
N LEU A 478 -3.08 -6.86 16.09
CA LEU A 478 -2.71 -8.21 15.65
C LEU A 478 -2.19 -9.06 16.81
N ASP A 479 -1.38 -8.47 17.70
CA ASP A 479 -0.90 -9.13 18.93
C ASP A 479 -2.09 -9.52 19.84
N ASN A 480 -3.11 -8.66 19.95
CA ASN A 480 -4.34 -8.96 20.69
C ASN A 480 -5.15 -10.11 20.06
N ILE A 481 -5.19 -10.23 18.74
CA ILE A 481 -5.83 -11.38 18.06
C ILE A 481 -5.08 -12.67 18.38
N ILE A 482 -3.75 -12.66 18.24
CA ILE A 482 -2.89 -13.80 18.56
C ILE A 482 -3.07 -14.22 20.02
N GLN A 483 -3.05 -13.25 20.95
CA GLN A 483 -3.29 -13.52 22.36
C GLN A 483 -4.67 -14.15 22.58
N THR A 484 -5.72 -13.67 21.90
CA THR A 484 -7.09 -14.20 21.98
C THR A 484 -7.13 -15.67 21.55
N TYR A 485 -6.53 -15.98 20.39
CA TYR A 485 -6.56 -17.32 19.81
C TYR A 485 -5.59 -18.30 20.51
N ALA A 486 -4.63 -17.80 21.30
CA ALA A 486 -3.83 -18.61 22.20
C ALA A 486 -4.59 -19.10 23.45
N GLN A 487 -5.75 -18.52 23.78
CA GLN A 487 -6.55 -18.90 24.95
C GLN A 487 -7.38 -20.16 24.69
N ASN A 488 -7.66 -20.89 25.77
CA ASN A 488 -8.55 -22.05 25.73
C ASN A 488 -10.02 -21.62 25.92
N MET A 489 -10.54 -20.86 24.96
CA MET A 489 -11.93 -20.41 24.88
C MET A 489 -12.56 -20.91 23.59
N SER A 490 -13.89 -21.02 23.54
CA SER A 490 -14.60 -21.39 22.31
C SER A 490 -14.43 -20.33 21.22
N ASP A 491 -14.48 -20.76 19.96
CA ASP A 491 -14.25 -19.89 18.79
C ASP A 491 -15.25 -18.74 18.73
N LEU A 492 -16.48 -18.96 19.21
CA LEU A 492 -17.51 -17.92 19.29
C LEU A 492 -17.10 -16.78 20.24
N PHE A 493 -16.61 -17.10 21.45
CA PHE A 493 -16.14 -16.09 22.40
C PHE A 493 -14.88 -15.37 21.91
N LYS A 494 -13.96 -16.09 21.25
CA LYS A 494 -12.79 -15.49 20.58
C LYS A 494 -13.22 -14.50 19.50
N ALA A 495 -14.18 -14.88 18.65
CA ALA A 495 -14.71 -14.02 17.60
C ALA A 495 -15.40 -12.76 18.16
N PHE A 496 -16.18 -12.89 19.23
CA PHE A 496 -16.77 -11.73 19.91
C PHE A 496 -15.73 -10.78 20.48
N ARG A 497 -14.71 -11.30 21.19
CA ARG A 497 -13.64 -10.47 21.74
C ARG A 497 -12.93 -9.70 20.63
N VAL A 498 -12.54 -10.38 19.54
CA VAL A 498 -11.86 -9.73 18.41
C VAL A 498 -12.75 -8.63 17.80
N ASN A 499 -14.04 -8.89 17.55
CA ASN A 499 -14.93 -7.89 16.94
C ASN A 499 -15.24 -6.70 17.88
N ILE A 500 -15.28 -6.90 19.20
CA ILE A 500 -15.39 -5.80 20.18
C ILE A 500 -14.13 -4.93 20.15
N LEU A 501 -12.95 -5.55 20.19
CA LEU A 501 -11.68 -4.83 20.08
C LEU A 501 -11.58 -4.12 18.72
N PHE A 502 -12.03 -4.76 17.64
CA PHE A 502 -12.02 -4.21 16.29
C PHE A 502 -12.91 -2.97 16.18
N SER A 503 -14.11 -3.01 16.75
CA SER A 503 -15.00 -1.85 16.81
C SER A 503 -14.35 -0.68 17.57
N GLY A 504 -13.66 -0.97 18.67
CA GLY A 504 -12.87 0.02 19.41
C GLY A 504 -11.66 0.57 18.63
N PHE A 505 -11.03 -0.27 17.81
CA PHE A 505 -9.95 0.13 16.90
C PHE A 505 -10.48 1.03 15.77
N MET A 506 -11.57 0.64 15.10
CA MET A 506 -12.22 1.40 14.03
C MET A 506 -12.57 2.82 14.46
N LYS A 507 -13.10 3.01 15.68
CA LYS A 507 -13.42 4.35 16.23
C LYS A 507 -12.23 5.30 16.36
N LYS A 508 -10.99 4.79 16.37
CA LYS A 508 -9.76 5.60 16.43
C LYS A 508 -9.25 6.02 15.05
N LEU A 509 -9.76 5.41 13.98
CA LEU A 509 -9.34 5.68 12.61
C LEU A 509 -10.05 6.90 12.02
N SER A 510 -9.40 7.55 11.04
CA SER A 510 -10.06 8.56 10.22
C SER A 510 -11.15 7.91 9.36
N GLU A 511 -12.18 8.66 8.97
CA GLU A 511 -13.25 8.15 8.08
C GLU A 511 -12.71 7.60 6.75
N HIS A 512 -11.60 8.16 6.26
CA HIS A 512 -10.89 7.68 5.08
C HIS A 512 -10.30 6.28 5.32
N ASP A 513 -9.57 6.10 6.42
CA ASP A 513 -8.93 4.83 6.76
C ASP A 513 -9.96 3.75 7.10
N LYS A 514 -11.03 4.10 7.81
CA LYS A 514 -12.18 3.21 8.08
C LYS A 514 -12.75 2.67 6.77
N THR A 515 -13.03 3.56 5.81
CA THR A 515 -13.61 3.19 4.52
C THR A 515 -12.68 2.28 3.73
N ASN A 516 -11.39 2.60 3.68
CA ASN A 516 -10.40 1.79 2.96
C ASN A 516 -10.18 0.42 3.60
N LEU A 517 -10.13 0.34 4.93
CA LEU A 517 -9.98 -0.92 5.65
C LEU A 517 -11.23 -1.79 5.50
N TYR A 518 -12.43 -1.20 5.58
CA TYR A 518 -13.68 -1.90 5.32
C TYR A 518 -13.72 -2.46 3.89
N ARG A 519 -13.34 -1.66 2.89
CA ARG A 519 -13.22 -2.11 1.50
C ARG A 519 -12.24 -3.28 1.41
N LEU A 520 -11.06 -3.16 2.03
CA LEU A 520 -10.02 -4.19 2.00
C LEU A 520 -10.48 -5.52 2.61
N ILE A 521 -11.10 -5.51 3.79
CA ILE A 521 -11.60 -6.73 4.45
C ILE A 521 -12.57 -7.48 3.53
N ASN A 522 -13.45 -6.76 2.82
CA ASN A 522 -14.40 -7.36 1.89
C ASN A 522 -13.78 -7.87 0.57
N LEU A 523 -12.49 -7.63 0.33
CA LEU A 523 -11.77 -8.24 -0.80
C LEU A 523 -11.22 -9.62 -0.48
N TYR A 524 -11.02 -9.92 0.80
CA TYR A 524 -10.44 -11.19 1.23
C TYR A 524 -11.48 -12.31 1.21
N ASN A 525 -11.02 -13.52 0.85
CA ASN A 525 -11.87 -14.70 0.85
C ASN A 525 -11.81 -15.39 2.22
N PRO A 526 -12.95 -15.61 2.90
CA PRO A 526 -12.97 -16.17 4.26
C PRO A 526 -12.28 -17.54 4.36
N GLY A 527 -12.54 -18.44 3.40
CA GLY A 527 -11.95 -19.78 3.38
C GLY A 527 -10.43 -19.75 3.28
N LYS A 528 -9.89 -18.93 2.36
CA LYS A 528 -8.44 -18.79 2.20
C LYS A 528 -7.76 -18.18 3.43
N CYS A 529 -8.39 -17.18 4.04
CA CYS A 529 -7.86 -16.55 5.26
C CYS A 529 -7.83 -17.52 6.42
N LYS A 530 -8.86 -18.36 6.56
CA LYS A 530 -8.91 -19.41 7.57
C LYS A 530 -7.76 -20.42 7.41
N ASP A 531 -7.48 -20.84 6.18
CA ASP A 531 -6.38 -21.76 5.90
C ASP A 531 -5.00 -21.13 6.16
N ALA A 532 -4.85 -19.82 5.89
CA ALA A 532 -3.59 -19.10 6.06
C ALA A 532 -3.36 -18.56 7.48
N PHE A 533 -4.40 -18.52 8.34
CA PHE A 533 -4.39 -17.80 9.61
C PHE A 533 -3.22 -18.17 10.53
N LEU A 534 -2.95 -19.47 10.72
CA LEU A 534 -1.86 -19.94 11.57
C LEU A 534 -0.49 -19.52 11.01
N SER A 535 -0.30 -19.65 9.69
CA SER A 535 0.93 -19.22 9.01
C SER A 535 1.16 -17.72 9.19
N ASN A 536 0.11 -16.92 9.01
CA ASN A 536 0.18 -15.45 9.14
C ASN A 536 0.41 -15.01 10.59
N CYS A 537 -0.16 -15.70 11.58
CA CYS A 537 0.18 -15.50 12.99
C CYS A 537 1.67 -15.77 13.25
N GLY A 538 2.20 -16.88 12.72
CA GLY A 538 3.61 -17.22 12.81
C GLY A 538 4.51 -16.19 12.16
N ALA A 539 4.17 -15.72 10.97
CA ALA A 539 4.91 -14.68 10.24
C ALA A 539 4.91 -13.34 11.00
N HIS A 540 3.77 -12.93 11.57
CA HIS A 540 3.66 -11.71 12.38
C HIS A 540 4.55 -11.77 13.63
N ILE A 541 4.50 -12.88 14.38
CA ILE A 541 5.38 -13.08 15.56
C ILE A 541 6.85 -12.98 15.14
N GLY A 542 7.25 -13.66 14.06
CA GLY A 542 8.61 -13.62 13.54
C GLY A 542 9.06 -12.21 13.14
N ASN A 543 8.17 -11.44 12.50
CA ASN A 543 8.42 -10.05 12.13
C ASN A 543 8.64 -9.17 13.36
N ARG A 544 7.81 -9.30 14.40
CA ARG A 544 7.94 -8.54 15.66
C ARG A 544 9.23 -8.88 16.39
N LEU A 545 9.61 -10.16 16.46
CA LEU A 545 10.90 -10.57 17.04
C LEU A 545 12.09 -9.96 16.26
N THR A 546 12.01 -9.95 14.93
CA THR A 546 13.05 -9.35 14.08
C THR A 546 13.15 -7.84 14.31
N GLN A 547 12.02 -7.13 14.48
CA GLN A 547 12.02 -5.71 14.81
C GLN A 547 12.69 -5.44 16.17
N LEU A 548 12.40 -6.24 17.20
CA LEU A 548 13.05 -6.14 18.51
C LEU A 548 14.57 -6.32 18.44
N SER A 549 15.06 -7.14 17.51
CA SER A 549 16.51 -7.32 17.27
C SER A 549 17.19 -6.14 16.56
N SER A 550 16.43 -5.27 15.87
CA SER A 550 16.96 -4.19 15.03
C SER A 550 17.19 -2.86 15.77
N ILE A 551 16.76 -2.73 17.03
CA ILE A 551 16.75 -1.45 17.78
C ILE A 551 18.12 -1.08 18.40
N GLN A 552 19.17 -1.91 18.28
CA GLN A 552 20.53 -1.55 18.71
C GLN A 552 21.45 -1.20 17.54
N ALA A 553 21.39 0.05 17.06
CA ALA A 553 22.45 0.64 16.24
C ALA A 553 22.55 2.16 16.45
N ASN A 554 22.63 2.61 17.71
CA ASN A 554 23.09 3.96 18.04
C ASN A 554 24.44 3.88 18.78
N SER A 555 25.52 3.66 18.03
CA SER A 555 26.86 4.12 18.41
C SER A 555 27.73 4.27 17.15
N PRO A 556 28.43 5.39 16.96
CA PRO A 556 29.34 5.57 15.84
C PRO A 556 30.63 4.78 16.12
N VAL A 557 31.19 4.20 15.06
CA VAL A 557 32.49 3.50 15.01
C VAL A 557 32.46 2.03 15.47
N HIS A 558 32.01 1.14 14.58
CA HIS A 558 32.67 -0.16 14.40
C HIS A 558 32.61 -0.59 12.92
N PHE A 559 33.79 -0.77 12.34
CA PHE A 559 34.05 -0.99 10.90
C PHE A 559 33.70 -2.40 10.40
N PHE A 560 33.23 -3.31 11.28
CA PHE A 560 32.61 -4.58 10.92
C PHE A 560 31.62 -5.01 12.02
N VAL A 561 30.44 -4.38 12.09
CA VAL A 561 29.32 -4.96 12.84
C VAL A 561 28.56 -5.86 11.88
N SER A 562 28.83 -7.16 11.97
CA SER A 562 27.94 -8.16 11.39
C SER A 562 26.66 -8.20 12.22
N VAL A 563 25.78 -7.22 12.03
CA VAL A 563 24.38 -7.33 12.44
C VAL A 563 23.80 -8.44 11.56
N ARG A 564 23.83 -9.67 12.07
CA ARG A 564 23.05 -10.76 11.49
C ARG A 564 21.59 -10.37 11.67
N LYS A 565 21.00 -9.74 10.65
CA LYS A 565 19.55 -9.80 10.45
C LYS A 565 19.19 -11.28 10.57
N LEU A 566 18.30 -11.60 11.51
CA LEU A 566 17.68 -12.90 11.51
C LEU A 566 16.92 -12.98 10.18
N ASP A 567 17.45 -13.80 9.28
CA ASP A 567 16.77 -14.10 8.03
C ASP A 567 15.54 -14.91 8.41
N SER A 568 14.33 -14.43 8.11
CA SER A 568 13.09 -15.15 8.44
C SER A 568 13.06 -16.55 7.80
N SER A 569 13.81 -16.75 6.73
CA SER A 569 14.04 -18.06 6.10
C SER A 569 14.94 -19.01 6.93
N LYS A 570 15.62 -18.51 7.97
CA LYS A 570 16.45 -19.26 8.93
C LYS A 570 15.78 -19.48 10.29
N LEU A 571 14.48 -19.23 10.40
CA LEU A 571 13.65 -19.73 11.50
C LEU A 571 12.88 -20.99 11.02
N PRO A 572 13.54 -22.16 10.85
CA PRO A 572 12.85 -23.37 10.44
C PRO A 572 12.14 -23.98 11.65
N PHE A 573 10.93 -23.52 11.99
CA PHE A 573 10.18 -24.11 13.12
C PHE A 573 8.74 -24.52 12.79
N LEU A 574 8.41 -24.69 11.51
CA LEU A 574 7.15 -25.29 11.05
C LEU A 574 7.36 -26.71 10.49
N GLN A 575 8.12 -27.57 11.18
CA GLN A 575 8.27 -29.00 10.81
C GLN A 575 7.41 -29.94 11.67
N GLY A 576 6.29 -29.44 12.22
CA GLY A 576 5.27 -30.27 12.85
C GLY A 576 3.88 -29.76 12.47
N ASP A 577 2.88 -30.64 12.58
CA ASP A 577 1.48 -30.24 12.43
C ASP A 577 1.10 -29.31 13.60
N LEU A 578 1.26 -28.00 13.41
CA LEU A 578 0.79 -27.00 14.37
C LEU A 578 -0.70 -26.78 14.13
N TYR A 579 -1.52 -27.13 15.12
CA TYR A 579 -2.98 -27.03 15.01
C TYR A 579 -3.53 -25.77 15.69
N GLN A 580 -2.75 -25.09 16.56
CA GLN A 580 -3.20 -23.92 17.31
C GLN A 580 -2.13 -22.82 17.43
N VAL A 581 -2.59 -21.57 17.63
CA VAL A 581 -1.72 -20.39 17.83
C VAL A 581 -0.82 -20.53 19.07
N ARG A 582 -1.27 -21.23 20.11
CA ARG A 582 -0.47 -21.50 21.30
C ARG A 582 0.79 -22.31 20.98
N ASP A 583 0.68 -23.30 20.10
CA ASP A 583 1.79 -24.16 19.71
C ASP A 583 2.85 -23.38 18.95
N ILE A 584 2.43 -22.41 18.13
CA ILE A 584 3.32 -21.47 17.43
C ILE A 584 4.12 -20.63 18.44
N ILE A 585 3.45 -20.04 19.44
CA ILE A 585 4.13 -19.23 20.47
C ILE A 585 5.15 -20.07 21.24
N GLU A 586 4.80 -21.31 21.58
CA GLU A 586 5.69 -22.21 22.31
C GLU A 586 6.87 -22.69 21.44
N ALA A 587 6.65 -22.95 20.16
CA ALA A 587 7.71 -23.24 19.20
C ALA A 587 8.73 -22.07 19.10
N TYR A 588 8.25 -20.83 19.06
CA TYR A 588 9.12 -19.65 19.11
C TYR A 588 9.91 -19.55 20.42
N LYS A 589 9.28 -19.81 21.58
CA LYS A 589 9.99 -19.84 22.87
C LYS A 589 11.09 -20.91 22.91
N GLN A 590 10.79 -22.11 22.41
CA GLN A 590 11.77 -23.19 22.34
C GLN A 590 12.92 -22.84 21.38
N GLY A 591 12.60 -22.25 20.23
CA GLY A 591 13.59 -21.80 19.24
C GLY A 591 14.56 -20.73 19.76
N LEU A 592 14.12 -19.86 20.68
CA LEU A 592 15.00 -18.89 21.34
C LEU A 592 16.06 -19.54 22.26
N HIS A 593 15.82 -20.76 22.73
CA HIS A 593 16.77 -21.56 23.52
C HIS A 593 17.64 -22.49 22.66
N ALA A 594 17.47 -22.50 21.33
CA ALA A 594 18.24 -23.38 20.46
C ALA A 594 19.73 -23.02 20.51
N PRO A 595 20.64 -24.02 20.65
CA PRO A 595 22.08 -23.78 20.79
C PRO A 595 22.72 -23.11 19.56
N GLU A 596 22.03 -23.14 18.42
CA GLU A 596 22.45 -22.53 17.15
C GLU A 596 22.19 -21.01 17.10
N LEU A 597 21.37 -20.48 18.01
CA LEU A 597 20.99 -19.07 18.08
C LEU A 597 21.96 -18.30 18.99
N HIS A 598 23.01 -17.71 18.41
CA HIS A 598 23.93 -16.84 19.15
C HIS A 598 23.35 -15.41 19.31
N LEU A 599 22.40 -15.23 20.22
CA LEU A 599 21.87 -13.91 20.61
C LEU A 599 22.35 -13.52 22.02
N GLY A 600 22.49 -12.21 22.28
CA GLY A 600 22.82 -11.70 23.62
C GLY A 600 21.69 -11.91 24.62
N SER A 601 22.01 -12.15 25.90
CA SER A 601 21.02 -12.45 26.96
C SER A 601 19.93 -11.39 27.11
N GLU A 602 20.28 -10.10 27.03
CA GLU A 602 19.30 -9.00 27.14
C GLU A 602 18.26 -9.01 26.00
N LEU A 603 18.69 -9.38 24.79
CA LEU A 603 17.79 -9.45 23.63
C LEU A 603 16.87 -10.68 23.74
N ILE A 604 17.42 -11.81 24.19
CA ILE A 604 16.65 -13.02 24.48
C ILE A 604 15.56 -12.71 25.53
N ASP A 605 15.91 -12.02 26.62
CA ASP A 605 14.95 -11.64 27.67
C ASP A 605 13.83 -10.72 27.15
N LYS A 606 14.15 -9.75 26.27
CA LYS A 606 13.14 -8.91 25.61
C LYS A 606 12.20 -9.72 24.72
N MET A 607 12.74 -10.63 23.91
CA MET A 607 11.97 -11.52 23.05
C MET A 607 11.08 -12.47 23.87
N PHE A 608 11.60 -13.03 24.97
CA PHE A 608 10.83 -13.85 25.90
C PHE A 608 9.71 -13.06 26.58
N THR A 609 9.99 -11.83 26.99
CA THR A 609 8.98 -10.96 27.61
C THR A 609 7.82 -10.71 26.66
N TYR A 610 8.12 -10.44 25.39
CA TYR A 610 7.11 -10.30 24.34
C TYR A 610 6.28 -11.58 24.14
N LEU A 611 6.93 -12.74 23.92
CA LEU A 611 6.22 -14.02 23.74
C LEU A 611 5.40 -14.42 24.98
N ARG A 612 5.90 -14.12 26.17
CA ARG A 612 5.18 -14.34 27.43
C ARG A 612 3.93 -13.47 27.49
N GLY A 613 4.01 -12.23 27.03
CA GLY A 613 2.87 -11.33 26.85
C GLY A 613 1.77 -11.94 25.97
N LEU A 614 2.13 -12.47 24.80
CA LEU A 614 1.19 -13.13 23.89
C LEU A 614 0.54 -14.39 24.48
N SER A 615 1.26 -15.13 25.33
CA SER A 615 0.72 -16.32 26.01
C SER A 615 0.02 -16.03 27.34
N ARG A 616 -0.03 -14.77 27.79
CA ARG A 616 -0.59 -14.43 29.10
C ARG A 616 -2.10 -14.73 29.13
N PRO A 617 -2.60 -15.41 30.19
CA PRO A 617 -4.03 -15.64 30.35
C PRO A 617 -4.83 -14.34 30.34
N ILE A 618 -5.91 -14.31 29.55
CA ILE A 618 -6.86 -13.20 29.55
C ILE A 618 -7.90 -13.48 30.62
N LEU A 619 -7.86 -12.67 31.69
CA LEU A 619 -8.77 -12.77 32.82
C LEU A 619 -10.13 -12.16 32.46
N SER A 620 -11.21 -12.82 32.86
CA SER A 620 -12.55 -12.23 32.81
C SER A 620 -12.65 -11.00 33.72
N VAL A 621 -13.69 -10.18 33.53
CA VAL A 621 -13.95 -9.02 34.40
C VAL A 621 -14.03 -9.43 35.87
N ALA A 622 -14.74 -10.53 36.18
CA ALA A 622 -14.86 -11.06 37.53
C ALA A 622 -13.50 -11.52 38.11
N GLU A 623 -12.70 -12.26 37.33
CA GLU A 623 -11.36 -12.67 37.76
C GLU A 623 -10.41 -11.48 37.92
N THR A 624 -10.57 -10.44 37.09
CA THR A 624 -9.79 -9.20 37.20
C THR A 624 -10.14 -8.44 38.47
N ASP A 625 -11.43 -8.36 38.82
CA ASP A 625 -11.87 -7.73 40.07
C ASP A 625 -11.41 -8.54 41.28
N VAL A 626 -11.48 -9.87 41.23
CA VAL A 626 -10.92 -10.74 42.28
C VAL A 626 -9.40 -10.54 42.39
N ALA A 627 -8.67 -10.52 41.28
CA ALA A 627 -7.22 -10.31 41.27
C ALA A 627 -6.85 -8.92 41.82
N ARG A 628 -7.59 -7.87 41.45
CA ARG A 628 -7.40 -6.50 41.99
C ARG A 628 -7.68 -6.43 43.49
N ASN A 629 -8.76 -7.07 43.94
CA ASN A 629 -9.15 -7.11 45.35
C ASN A 629 -8.22 -8.01 46.18
N SER A 630 -7.62 -9.02 45.55
CA SER A 630 -6.55 -9.85 46.14
C SER A 630 -5.18 -9.15 46.14
N ALA A 631 -5.03 -8.07 45.35
CA ALA A 631 -3.77 -7.36 45.14
C ALA A 631 -3.56 -6.13 46.05
N ALA A 632 -4.38 -5.90 47.09
CA ALA A 632 -4.14 -4.83 48.08
C ALA A 632 -4.65 -5.28 49.47
N HIS A 633 -3.99 -5.05 50.61
CA HIS A 633 -3.09 -3.97 51.02
C HIS A 633 -2.01 -4.50 51.99
N LYS A 634 -0.73 -4.13 51.80
CA LYS A 634 0.16 -4.00 52.96
C LYS A 634 -0.21 -2.68 53.63
N ASP A 635 -0.65 -2.74 54.89
CA ASP A 635 -0.70 -1.54 55.74
C ASP A 635 0.70 -0.90 55.81
N TYR A 636 0.81 0.36 56.24
CA TYR A 636 2.08 1.08 56.46
C TYR A 636 3.09 0.31 57.34
N LEU A 637 2.65 -0.77 57.99
CA LEU A 637 3.43 -1.66 58.84
C LEU A 637 3.66 -3.09 58.26
N GLY A 638 3.20 -3.39 57.05
CA GLY A 638 3.65 -4.56 56.29
C GLY A 638 3.12 -5.94 56.71
N ALA A 639 2.01 -6.04 57.45
CA ALA A 639 1.36 -7.33 57.75
C ALA A 639 0.24 -7.68 56.74
N PRO A 640 0.04 -8.97 56.39
CA PRO A 640 -1.11 -9.41 55.60
C PRO A 640 -2.38 -9.42 56.47
N THR A 641 -3.47 -8.83 55.97
CA THR A 641 -4.83 -8.97 56.53
C THR A 641 -5.54 -10.19 55.96
#